data_AF-A0A2T4VGA9-F1
#
_entry.id   AF-A0A2T4VGA9-F1
#
_cell.length_a   1.000
_cell.length_b   1.000
_cell.length_c   1.000
_cell.angle_alpha   90.00
_cell.angle_beta   90.00
_cell.angle_gamma   90.00
#
_symmetry.space_group_name_H-M   'P 1'
#
loop_
_entity.id
_entity.type
_entity.pdbx_description
1 polymer ?
#
loop_
_entity_poly.entity_id
_entity_poly.type
_entity_poly.pdbx_seq_one_letter_code
_entity_poly.pdbx_strand_id
1 'polypeptide(L)'
;MAGVKLRHRGQGVAGNPLGYTLDSYSDNGTIAAEYGTEAGYFKDLQKPKRDFEHVRKLLPSAEIIYLLSNQTATASREMELLNWHVEVASTEGILLYVLTARDIAEFIVDNVLESDAFAEEIGDHFEPLRRLRELHAASNLVPGASSGVVARKNVEERIQELLEAHQVVLLSGISGIGKSESAIAVANALRQDFDWSIWTSGLKIRSAADLRSVDVTRRGLQHNLLGMLSNRSCLLILDDLQTEAPIEQVLGELKASCGPSARVIVTSQLTASRPFTIEMPLLEESEARTLLEYDAPKCPDSVFRAIWAAVGGHPMALRLLNGSAREGGTWSDTLADAQQVGKLAVLEKAVRLVDLVFARWHSVVEDVLALFKWCGSARVHAEFARKAVGPNAILTLRRLGMIATDQPDTIRLHDIVWSSLPDLAPPLSVPEERFEQALDTYVRTLAADDAQTLALNHLARVHQSLLYRLTFSPRRRDGHLYAWLHRRGLEADTPDMIPEPQEYVERALRNPADDFAAQVAAELAEAVVFLSKDKAVTPEQQQVLLQPFDALIASPDIASSAKNHVRHHRAKALKRMGQYEEAVTELEALLSELGEAGTPPATRLLLARTLTELPKGSPVKNPGGRAKALLLSLLEDAKEHPAGASASVTLAAAELLRRSVVGVEVVSVIPEFSELLESLIVAATRRGLEQGPLTFAALATAWQAADEEAFWRIFKAMPIPSLESITRDSELVAWGEILVAAAEHDQEGSKGLLEEALTFFSKSTSHYAQTHAADVLIKLERAPEAVALLTKLLGQPLKTNEKAWTLFRLSQAHEKAGELGEACKVAEQAVACLPVDNKHHARFVERHAKLLSALDDRKFPE
;
A
#
# COMPACT_ATOMS: atom_id res chain seq x y z
N MET A 1 -2.03 -28.46 9.69
CA MET A 1 -1.06 -29.56 9.83
C MET A 1 -1.69 -30.90 10.20
N ALA A 2 -2.44 -31.05 11.30
CA ALA A 2 -2.91 -32.37 11.75
C ALA A 2 -4.09 -32.99 10.96
N GLY A 3 -4.78 -32.22 10.10
CA GLY A 3 -5.94 -32.71 9.32
C GLY A 3 -7.19 -33.05 10.14
N VAL A 4 -7.12 -32.95 11.47
CA VAL A 4 -8.20 -33.19 12.43
C VAL A 4 -8.18 -32.14 13.54
N LYS A 5 -9.32 -31.93 14.19
CA LYS A 5 -9.47 -30.95 15.27
C LYS A 5 -8.77 -31.45 16.55
N LEU A 6 -7.93 -30.60 17.15
CA LEU A 6 -7.27 -30.86 18.43
C LEU A 6 -7.94 -30.07 19.57
N ARG A 7 -7.85 -30.58 20.80
CA ARG A 7 -8.25 -29.89 22.03
C ARG A 7 -7.04 -29.26 22.70
N HIS A 8 -7.07 -27.94 22.86
CA HIS A 8 -5.99 -27.14 23.45
C HIS A 8 -6.25 -26.88 24.95
N ARG A 9 -6.35 -27.95 25.75
CA ARG A 9 -6.72 -27.84 27.19
C ARG A 9 -5.54 -27.84 28.16
N GLY A 10 -4.31 -28.05 27.67
CA GLY A 10 -3.08 -27.93 28.47
C GLY A 10 -2.45 -26.55 28.42
N GLN A 11 -3.12 -25.54 27.86
CA GLN A 11 -2.58 -24.18 27.72
C GLN A 11 -3.40 -23.18 28.55
N GLY A 12 -2.73 -22.14 29.04
CA GLY A 12 -3.38 -20.99 29.66
C GLY A 12 -4.07 -20.08 28.64
N VAL A 13 -4.79 -19.05 29.11
CA VAL A 13 -5.49 -18.07 28.26
C VAL A 13 -4.53 -17.35 27.29
N ALA A 14 -3.26 -17.19 27.69
CA ALA A 14 -2.20 -16.62 26.86
C ALA A 14 -1.50 -17.64 25.92
N GLY A 15 -1.99 -18.88 25.83
CA GLY A 15 -1.40 -19.94 25.00
C GLY A 15 -0.15 -20.61 25.58
N ASN A 16 0.29 -20.21 26.79
CA ASN A 16 1.45 -20.82 27.43
C ASN A 16 1.14 -22.23 27.97
N PRO A 17 2.07 -23.20 27.85
CA PRO A 17 1.94 -24.53 28.43
C PRO A 17 1.68 -24.50 29.93
N LEU A 18 0.74 -25.32 30.41
CA LEU A 18 0.49 -25.57 31.82
C LEU A 18 1.17 -26.88 32.25
N GLY A 19 1.95 -26.82 33.32
CA GLY A 19 2.64 -28.01 33.82
C GLY A 19 1.70 -29.16 34.17
N TYR A 20 2.17 -30.40 33.96
CA TYR A 20 1.49 -31.67 34.28
C TYR A 20 0.33 -32.09 33.36
N THR A 21 0.09 -31.38 32.26
CA THR A 21 -0.92 -31.75 31.25
C THR A 21 -0.34 -31.67 29.85
N LEU A 22 -0.91 -32.42 28.90
CA LEU A 22 -0.57 -32.29 27.48
C LEU A 22 -1.14 -31.00 26.91
N ASP A 23 -0.32 -30.24 26.18
CA ASP A 23 -0.74 -28.98 25.57
C ASP A 23 -1.90 -29.18 24.61
N SER A 24 -1.87 -30.24 23.79
CA SER A 24 -2.96 -30.57 22.86
C SER A 24 -3.09 -32.06 22.54
N TYR A 25 -4.33 -32.50 22.24
CA TYR A 25 -4.61 -33.87 21.82
C TYR A 25 -5.91 -33.98 21.00
N SER A 26 -6.05 -35.03 20.18
CA SER A 26 -7.26 -35.31 19.41
C SER A 26 -8.33 -36.05 20.24
N ASP A 27 -9.61 -35.93 19.86
CA ASP A 27 -10.73 -36.56 20.56
C ASP A 27 -10.65 -38.09 20.61
N ASN A 28 -10.05 -38.69 19.59
CA ASN A 28 -9.81 -40.14 19.50
C ASN A 28 -8.49 -40.59 20.15
N GLY A 29 -7.70 -39.66 20.71
CA GLY A 29 -6.46 -39.98 21.44
C GLY A 29 -5.31 -40.50 20.60
N THR A 30 -5.37 -40.34 19.26
CA THR A 30 -4.32 -40.81 18.33
C THR A 30 -3.28 -39.74 18.01
N ILE A 31 -3.56 -38.47 18.27
CA ILE A 31 -2.64 -37.35 18.02
C ILE A 31 -2.44 -36.55 19.31
N ALA A 32 -1.19 -36.22 19.62
CA ALA A 32 -0.83 -35.32 20.71
C ALA A 32 0.22 -34.28 20.28
N ALA A 33 0.27 -33.15 20.99
CA ALA A 33 1.27 -32.13 20.78
C ALA A 33 1.74 -31.46 22.08
N GLU A 34 3.01 -31.04 22.08
CA GLU A 34 3.70 -30.29 23.15
C GLU A 34 4.45 -29.09 22.56
N TYR A 35 4.44 -27.96 23.27
CA TYR A 35 4.91 -26.66 22.80
C TYR A 35 6.05 -26.11 23.68
N GLY A 36 7.22 -25.89 23.08
CA GLY A 36 8.42 -25.41 23.75
C GLY A 36 8.72 -23.93 23.50
N THR A 37 8.72 -23.12 24.55
CA THR A 37 9.13 -21.70 24.49
C THR A 37 10.50 -21.42 25.13
N GLU A 38 11.16 -22.44 25.67
CA GLU A 38 12.42 -22.32 26.41
C GLU A 38 13.60 -21.94 25.50
N ALA A 39 14.39 -20.95 25.92
CA ALA A 39 15.60 -20.55 25.21
C ALA A 39 16.59 -21.72 25.15
N GLY A 40 17.02 -22.08 23.93
CA GLY A 40 17.92 -23.21 23.73
C GLY A 40 17.24 -24.58 23.72
N TYR A 41 15.93 -24.66 23.45
CA TYR A 41 15.16 -25.90 23.30
C TYR A 41 15.88 -27.00 22.48
N PHE A 42 16.58 -26.61 21.41
CA PHE A 42 17.31 -27.53 20.52
C PHE A 42 18.82 -27.68 20.81
N LYS A 43 19.33 -27.15 21.92
CA LYS A 43 20.79 -27.10 22.19
C LYS A 43 21.42 -28.48 22.33
N ASP A 44 20.77 -29.38 23.07
CA ASP A 44 21.24 -30.75 23.35
C ASP A 44 20.14 -31.82 23.17
N LEU A 45 19.00 -31.43 22.60
CA LEU A 45 17.79 -32.24 22.41
C LEU A 45 17.22 -32.88 23.68
N GLN A 46 17.71 -32.54 24.88
CA GLN A 46 17.21 -33.13 26.14
C GLN A 46 15.77 -32.72 26.40
N LYS A 47 15.45 -31.44 26.18
CA LYS A 47 14.10 -30.92 26.38
C LYS A 47 13.08 -31.53 25.40
N PRO A 48 13.32 -31.55 24.07
CA PRO A 48 12.47 -32.28 23.12
C PRO A 48 12.24 -33.74 23.50
N LYS A 49 13.29 -34.45 23.93
CA LYS A 49 13.18 -35.85 24.38
C LYS A 49 12.30 -36.00 25.61
N ARG A 50 12.42 -35.10 26.59
CA ARG A 50 11.54 -35.09 27.77
C ARG A 50 10.09 -34.81 27.40
N ASP A 51 9.85 -33.91 26.45
CA ASP A 51 8.49 -33.60 25.98
C ASP A 51 7.90 -34.81 25.23
N PHE A 52 8.68 -35.50 24.41
CA PHE A 52 8.30 -36.78 23.82
C PHE A 52 7.92 -37.82 24.89
N GLU A 53 8.78 -38.04 25.89
CA GLU A 53 8.52 -38.97 27.00
C GLU A 53 7.26 -38.57 27.79
N HIS A 54 7.03 -37.27 27.95
CA HIS A 54 5.84 -36.74 28.61
C HIS A 54 4.56 -37.12 27.85
N VAL A 55 4.54 -36.93 26.52
CA VAL A 55 3.45 -37.40 25.65
C VAL A 55 3.24 -38.89 25.80
N ARG A 56 4.32 -39.68 25.71
CA ARG A 56 4.25 -41.15 25.81
C ARG A 56 3.68 -41.61 27.16
N LYS A 57 3.96 -40.88 28.23
CA LYS A 57 3.45 -41.17 29.57
C LYS A 57 1.97 -40.83 29.74
N LEU A 58 1.52 -39.67 29.23
CA LEU A 58 0.16 -39.19 29.45
C LEU A 58 -0.85 -39.69 28.41
N LEU A 59 -0.40 -39.94 27.17
CA LEU A 59 -1.21 -40.51 26.10
C LEU A 59 -0.44 -41.61 25.34
N PRO A 60 -0.31 -42.82 25.93
CA PRO A 60 0.42 -43.93 25.31
C PRO A 60 -0.15 -44.40 23.97
N SER A 61 -1.41 -44.09 23.69
CA SER A 61 -2.12 -44.41 22.45
C SER A 61 -1.82 -43.47 21.28
N ALA A 62 -1.03 -42.41 21.48
CA ALA A 62 -0.68 -41.49 20.42
C ALA A 62 0.16 -42.18 19.34
N GLU A 63 -0.35 -42.16 18.11
CA GLU A 63 0.32 -42.66 16.90
C GLU A 63 1.08 -41.53 16.18
N ILE A 64 0.65 -40.28 16.38
CA ILE A 64 1.28 -39.08 15.83
C ILE A 64 1.58 -38.11 16.97
N ILE A 65 2.83 -37.65 17.05
CA ILE A 65 3.28 -36.71 18.09
C ILE A 65 3.90 -35.49 17.42
N TYR A 66 3.43 -34.31 17.79
CA TYR A 66 4.01 -33.03 17.37
C TYR A 66 4.75 -32.35 18.52
N LEU A 67 6.03 -32.04 18.33
CA LEU A 67 6.80 -31.18 19.22
C LEU A 67 7.08 -29.87 18.48
N LEU A 68 6.56 -28.75 18.96
CA LEU A 68 6.72 -27.46 18.31
C LEU A 68 7.54 -26.51 19.19
N SER A 69 8.40 -25.69 18.60
CA SER A 69 9.08 -24.64 19.36
C SER A 69 9.24 -23.34 18.57
N ASN A 70 9.22 -22.22 19.30
CA ASN A 70 9.53 -20.90 18.75
C ASN A 70 11.04 -20.62 18.60
N GLN A 71 11.91 -21.61 18.85
CA GLN A 71 13.35 -21.53 18.66
C GLN A 71 13.76 -22.07 17.28
N THR A 72 14.85 -21.55 16.71
CA THR A 72 15.48 -22.14 15.52
C THR A 72 16.46 -23.25 15.93
N ALA A 73 16.67 -24.23 15.03
CA ALA A 73 17.73 -25.22 15.17
C ALA A 73 18.87 -24.93 14.18
N THR A 74 20.09 -25.33 14.51
CA THR A 74 21.19 -25.33 13.54
C THR A 74 21.05 -26.50 12.57
N ALA A 75 21.59 -26.42 11.35
CA ALA A 75 21.54 -27.49 10.35
C ALA A 75 21.99 -28.88 10.87
N SER A 76 23.01 -28.93 11.74
CA SER A 76 23.44 -30.18 12.37
C SER A 76 22.36 -30.80 13.27
N ARG A 77 21.57 -29.96 13.96
CA ARG A 77 20.48 -30.40 14.85
C ARG A 77 19.24 -30.79 14.06
N GLU A 78 18.94 -30.12 12.95
CA GLU A 78 17.87 -30.54 12.03
C GLU A 78 18.12 -31.95 11.50
N MET A 79 19.36 -32.29 11.11
CA MET A 79 19.73 -33.65 10.71
C MET A 79 19.55 -34.67 11.84
N GLU A 80 19.86 -34.31 13.08
CA GLU A 80 19.62 -35.18 14.24
C GLU A 80 18.13 -35.37 14.53
N LEU A 81 17.31 -34.33 14.37
CA LEU A 81 15.85 -34.42 14.50
C LEU A 81 15.24 -35.30 13.41
N LEU A 82 15.72 -35.21 12.17
CA LEU A 82 15.30 -36.07 11.08
C LEU A 82 15.65 -37.53 11.35
N ASN A 83 16.86 -37.81 11.81
CA ASN A 83 17.27 -39.16 12.19
C ASN A 83 16.42 -39.70 13.34
N TRP A 84 16.10 -38.85 14.32
CA TRP A 84 15.26 -39.23 15.46
C TRP A 84 13.81 -39.54 15.04
N HIS A 85 13.24 -38.76 14.11
CA HIS A 85 11.95 -39.08 13.49
C HIS A 85 11.95 -40.48 12.85
N VAL A 86 12.96 -40.79 12.03
CA VAL A 86 13.08 -42.08 11.34
C VAL A 86 13.25 -43.22 12.34
N GLU A 87 14.08 -43.02 13.36
CA GLU A 87 14.31 -44.00 14.44
C GLU A 87 12.98 -44.34 15.13
N VAL A 88 12.28 -43.33 15.67
CA VAL A 88 11.01 -43.49 16.40
C VAL A 88 9.94 -44.15 15.53
N ALA A 89 9.83 -43.78 14.25
CA ALA A 89 8.89 -44.42 13.33
C ALA A 89 9.21 -45.91 13.14
N SER A 90 10.49 -46.28 13.06
CA SER A 90 10.92 -47.67 12.86
C SER A 90 10.83 -48.54 14.12
N THR A 91 11.11 -47.98 15.29
CA THR A 91 11.20 -48.74 16.55
C THR A 91 9.89 -48.77 17.32
N GLU A 92 9.15 -47.66 17.29
CA GLU A 92 7.92 -47.49 18.08
C GLU A 92 6.65 -47.41 17.23
N GLY A 93 6.78 -47.28 15.90
CA GLY A 93 5.64 -47.16 15.00
C GLY A 93 4.92 -45.81 15.11
N ILE A 94 5.61 -44.78 15.61
CA ILE A 94 5.04 -43.45 15.89
C ILE A 94 5.59 -42.44 14.89
N LEU A 95 4.71 -41.60 14.34
CA LEU A 95 5.12 -40.47 13.50
C LEU A 95 5.43 -39.25 14.39
N LEU A 96 6.71 -38.99 14.59
CA LEU A 96 7.20 -37.87 15.41
C LEU A 96 7.55 -36.65 14.55
N TYR A 97 6.77 -35.58 14.60
CA TYR A 97 7.09 -34.32 13.93
C TYR A 97 7.70 -33.34 14.93
N VAL A 98 8.97 -32.98 14.73
CA VAL A 98 9.62 -31.92 15.50
C VAL A 98 9.74 -30.68 14.61
N LEU A 99 8.98 -29.64 14.92
CA LEU A 99 8.87 -28.42 14.12
C LEU A 99 9.59 -27.27 14.81
N THR A 100 10.59 -26.72 14.13
CA THR A 100 11.33 -25.54 14.58
C THR A 100 10.60 -24.25 14.20
N ALA A 101 11.07 -23.12 14.71
CA ALA A 101 10.57 -21.81 14.30
C ALA A 101 10.66 -21.59 12.79
N ARG A 102 11.66 -22.18 12.13
CA ARG A 102 11.82 -22.09 10.67
C ARG A 102 10.76 -22.90 9.94
N ASP A 103 10.55 -24.16 10.33
CA ASP A 103 9.52 -25.02 9.71
C ASP A 103 8.11 -24.43 9.90
N ILE A 104 7.85 -23.86 11.08
CA ILE A 104 6.59 -23.18 11.40
C ILE A 104 6.45 -21.92 10.52
N ALA A 105 7.51 -21.13 10.37
CA ALA A 105 7.49 -19.94 9.54
C ALA A 105 7.30 -20.28 8.04
N GLU A 106 7.99 -21.29 7.52
CA GLU A 106 7.83 -21.78 6.14
C GLU A 106 6.40 -22.28 5.91
N PHE A 107 5.84 -23.08 6.83
CA PHE A 107 4.44 -23.48 6.74
C PHE A 107 3.47 -22.28 6.75
N ILE A 108 3.72 -21.27 7.59
CA ILE A 108 2.90 -20.05 7.61
C ILE A 108 3.00 -19.32 6.26
N VAL A 109 4.20 -19.16 5.71
CA VAL A 109 4.40 -18.48 4.43
C VAL A 109 3.73 -19.23 3.28
N ASP A 110 3.95 -20.54 3.21
CA ASP A 110 3.55 -21.34 2.06
C ASP A 110 2.07 -21.76 2.09
N ASN A 111 1.46 -21.86 3.28
CA ASN A 111 0.11 -22.44 3.43
C ASN A 111 -0.88 -21.52 4.16
N VAL A 112 -0.41 -20.59 5.00
CA VAL A 112 -1.29 -19.70 5.78
C VAL A 112 -1.48 -18.37 5.07
N LEU A 113 -0.44 -17.78 4.50
CA LEU A 113 -0.54 -16.51 3.76
C LEU A 113 -1.35 -16.62 2.47
N GLU A 114 -1.42 -17.81 1.85
CA GLU A 114 -2.21 -18.07 0.65
C GLU A 114 -3.71 -18.32 0.93
N SER A 115 -4.06 -18.59 2.20
CA SER A 115 -5.44 -18.90 2.61
C SER A 115 -6.12 -17.68 3.22
N ASP A 116 -6.94 -16.99 2.41
CA ASP A 116 -7.70 -15.81 2.84
C ASP A 116 -8.52 -16.09 4.11
N ALA A 117 -9.20 -17.22 4.19
CA ALA A 117 -10.07 -17.56 5.32
C ALA A 117 -9.30 -17.84 6.62
N PHE A 118 -8.16 -18.53 6.54
CA PHE A 118 -7.38 -18.91 7.73
C PHE A 118 -6.50 -17.76 8.24
N ALA A 119 -5.92 -16.98 7.33
CA ALA A 119 -5.22 -15.75 7.68
C ALA A 119 -6.17 -14.68 8.25
N GLU A 120 -7.43 -14.62 7.79
CA GLU A 120 -8.47 -13.77 8.39
C GLU A 120 -8.85 -14.21 9.82
N GLU A 121 -8.97 -15.53 10.09
CA GLU A 121 -9.34 -16.04 11.42
C GLU A 121 -8.24 -15.84 12.47
N ILE A 122 -6.96 -16.01 12.08
CA ILE A 122 -5.82 -15.89 13.01
C ILE A 122 -5.28 -14.45 13.08
N GLY A 123 -5.47 -13.65 12.04
CA GLY A 123 -4.92 -12.29 11.93
C GLY A 123 -5.37 -11.36 13.06
N ASP A 124 -6.61 -11.52 13.54
CA ASP A 124 -7.17 -10.75 14.66
C ASP A 124 -6.50 -11.05 16.02
N HIS A 125 -5.78 -12.18 16.11
CA HIS A 125 -5.11 -12.64 17.32
C HIS A 125 -3.59 -12.63 17.20
N PHE A 126 -3.04 -12.34 16.01
CA PHE A 126 -1.61 -12.39 15.75
C PHE A 126 -1.16 -11.25 14.80
N GLU A 127 -0.97 -10.07 15.38
CA GLU A 127 -0.54 -8.83 14.70
C GLU A 127 0.65 -8.99 13.74
N PRO A 128 1.71 -9.77 14.04
CA PRO A 128 2.80 -10.01 13.09
C PRO A 128 2.34 -10.68 11.80
N LEU A 129 1.39 -11.61 11.86
CA LEU A 129 0.81 -12.26 10.68
C LEU A 129 -0.09 -11.30 9.91
N ARG A 130 -0.84 -10.42 10.59
CA ARG A 130 -1.57 -9.33 9.93
C ARG A 130 -0.61 -8.43 9.15
N ARG A 131 0.50 -8.01 9.77
CA ARG A 131 1.56 -7.20 9.14
C ARG A 131 2.28 -7.93 8.01
N LEU A 132 2.55 -9.23 8.16
CA LEU A 132 3.14 -10.10 7.13
C LEU A 132 2.19 -10.31 5.96
N ARG A 133 0.90 -10.53 6.20
CA ARG A 133 -0.15 -10.59 5.17
C ARG A 133 -0.26 -9.28 4.43
N GLU A 134 -0.24 -8.17 5.16
CA GLU A 134 -0.21 -6.82 4.59
C GLU A 134 1.04 -6.54 3.74
N LEU A 135 2.19 -7.09 4.13
CA LEU A 135 3.44 -7.07 3.37
C LEU A 135 3.41 -8.02 2.16
N HIS A 136 2.80 -9.19 2.31
CA HIS A 136 2.70 -10.26 1.31
C HIS A 136 1.67 -9.92 0.23
N ALA A 137 0.49 -9.41 0.59
CA ALA A 137 -0.48 -8.78 -0.30
C ALA A 137 0.13 -7.55 -1.01
N ALA A 138 1.04 -6.84 -0.34
CA ALA A 138 1.85 -5.79 -0.97
C ALA A 138 2.98 -6.33 -1.87
N SER A 139 3.12 -7.64 -2.07
CA SER A 139 4.06 -8.26 -3.03
C SER A 139 3.35 -9.01 -4.16
N ASN A 140 2.11 -9.47 -3.95
CA ASN A 140 1.40 -10.36 -4.87
C ASN A 140 0.01 -9.81 -5.21
N LEU A 141 -0.19 -9.39 -6.46
CA LEU A 141 -1.44 -8.76 -6.90
C LEU A 141 -2.41 -9.71 -7.57
N VAL A 142 -1.96 -10.89 -8.00
CA VAL A 142 -2.86 -11.88 -8.60
C VAL A 142 -3.81 -12.37 -7.52
N PRO A 143 -5.14 -12.16 -7.68
CA PRO A 143 -6.09 -12.62 -6.69
C PRO A 143 -6.01 -14.13 -6.50
N GLY A 144 -6.27 -14.62 -5.28
CA GLY A 144 -6.34 -16.05 -5.00
C GLY A 144 -7.40 -16.73 -5.89
N ALA A 145 -7.16 -17.97 -6.30
CA ALA A 145 -8.17 -18.71 -7.07
C ALA A 145 -9.47 -18.83 -6.25
N SER A 146 -10.62 -18.52 -6.85
CA SER A 146 -11.90 -18.69 -6.15
C SER A 146 -12.15 -20.17 -5.83
N SER A 147 -12.74 -20.44 -4.66
CA SER A 147 -13.16 -21.81 -4.33
C SER A 147 -14.17 -22.30 -5.38
N GLY A 148 -13.87 -23.42 -6.04
CA GLY A 148 -14.73 -23.95 -7.11
C GLY A 148 -14.39 -23.47 -8.53
N VAL A 149 -13.17 -22.99 -8.77
CA VAL A 149 -12.64 -22.85 -10.14
C VAL A 149 -12.44 -24.24 -10.74
N VAL A 150 -13.00 -24.45 -11.94
CA VAL A 150 -12.74 -25.64 -12.74
C VAL A 150 -11.57 -25.34 -13.66
N ALA A 151 -10.54 -26.20 -13.60
CA ALA A 151 -9.40 -26.11 -14.49
C ALA A 151 -9.85 -26.31 -15.94
N ARG A 152 -9.51 -25.36 -16.81
CA ARG A 152 -9.86 -25.35 -18.23
C ARG A 152 -8.60 -25.60 -19.06
N LYS A 153 -8.00 -26.78 -18.89
CA LYS A 153 -6.64 -27.10 -19.39
C LYS A 153 -6.40 -26.66 -20.83
N ASN A 154 -7.32 -26.99 -21.75
CA ASN A 154 -7.18 -26.63 -23.17
C ASN A 154 -7.13 -25.10 -23.38
N VAL A 155 -7.89 -24.33 -22.60
CA VAL A 155 -7.88 -22.87 -22.67
C VAL A 155 -6.61 -22.32 -22.01
N GLU A 156 -6.26 -22.83 -20.84
CA GLU A 156 -5.08 -22.41 -20.08
C GLU A 156 -3.77 -22.66 -20.85
N GLU A 157 -3.60 -23.85 -21.40
CA GLU A 157 -2.48 -24.22 -22.29
C GLU A 157 -2.43 -23.29 -23.50
N ARG A 158 -3.58 -22.99 -24.11
CA ARG A 158 -3.66 -22.09 -25.25
C ARG A 158 -3.28 -20.65 -24.90
N ILE A 159 -3.62 -20.17 -23.70
CA ILE A 159 -3.18 -18.86 -23.21
C ILE A 159 -1.66 -18.83 -23.09
N GLN A 160 -1.05 -19.86 -22.49
CA GLN A 160 0.40 -19.95 -22.32
C GLN A 160 1.12 -19.95 -23.67
N GLU A 161 0.67 -20.77 -24.63
CA GLU A 161 1.22 -20.78 -26.00
C GLU A 161 1.19 -19.40 -26.67
N LEU A 162 0.08 -18.67 -26.54
CA LEU A 162 -0.05 -17.34 -27.13
C LEU A 162 0.77 -16.29 -26.39
N LEU A 163 0.92 -16.40 -25.07
CA LEU A 163 1.79 -15.51 -24.29
C LEU A 163 3.25 -15.69 -24.72
N GLU A 164 3.70 -16.94 -24.93
CA GLU A 164 5.04 -17.22 -25.46
C GLU A 164 5.23 -16.66 -26.87
N ALA A 165 4.25 -16.85 -27.76
CA ALA A 165 4.37 -16.45 -29.16
C ALA A 165 4.20 -14.93 -29.40
N HIS A 166 3.41 -14.24 -28.57
CA HIS A 166 2.94 -12.87 -28.88
C HIS A 166 3.14 -11.85 -27.76
N GLN A 167 3.58 -12.27 -26.57
CA GLN A 167 3.73 -11.47 -25.35
C GLN A 167 2.42 -10.93 -24.77
N VAL A 168 1.45 -10.55 -25.60
CA VAL A 168 0.14 -10.02 -25.20
C VAL A 168 -0.95 -10.95 -25.69
N VAL A 169 -1.89 -11.29 -24.81
CA VAL A 169 -3.07 -12.12 -25.11
C VAL A 169 -4.33 -11.43 -24.64
N LEU A 170 -5.34 -11.37 -25.51
CA LEU A 170 -6.69 -10.93 -25.18
C LEU A 170 -7.59 -12.14 -24.93
N LEU A 171 -8.20 -12.20 -23.76
CA LEU A 171 -9.34 -13.07 -23.45
C LEU A 171 -10.62 -12.27 -23.68
N SER A 172 -11.35 -12.58 -24.75
CA SER A 172 -12.60 -11.91 -25.11
C SER A 172 -13.81 -12.80 -24.81
N GLY A 173 -14.95 -12.18 -24.55
CA GLY A 173 -16.22 -12.92 -24.41
C GLY A 173 -17.19 -12.24 -23.45
N ILE A 174 -18.40 -12.78 -23.39
CA ILE A 174 -19.50 -12.25 -22.58
C ILE A 174 -19.17 -12.21 -21.07
N SER A 175 -19.88 -11.38 -20.30
CA SER A 175 -19.71 -11.33 -18.84
C SER A 175 -20.03 -12.70 -18.20
N GLY A 176 -19.27 -13.10 -17.18
CA GLY A 176 -19.47 -14.38 -16.48
C GLY A 176 -19.05 -15.66 -17.25
N ILE A 177 -18.34 -15.54 -18.37
CA ILE A 177 -17.81 -16.67 -19.16
C ILE A 177 -16.49 -17.27 -18.61
N GLY A 178 -15.92 -16.69 -17.54
CA GLY A 178 -14.71 -17.19 -16.89
C GLY A 178 -13.39 -16.61 -17.41
N LYS A 179 -13.41 -15.39 -18.00
CA LYS A 179 -12.18 -14.70 -18.48
C LYS A 179 -11.19 -14.47 -17.34
N SER A 180 -11.65 -13.80 -16.28
CA SER A 180 -10.83 -13.42 -15.13
C SER A 180 -10.33 -14.66 -14.38
N GLU A 181 -11.16 -15.68 -14.21
CA GLU A 181 -10.76 -16.95 -13.60
C GLU A 181 -9.66 -17.67 -14.39
N SER A 182 -9.76 -17.71 -15.71
CA SER A 182 -8.74 -18.34 -16.56
C SER A 182 -7.44 -17.54 -16.55
N ALA A 183 -7.53 -16.21 -16.52
CA ALA A 183 -6.36 -15.34 -16.33
C ALA A 183 -5.68 -15.56 -14.97
N ILE A 184 -6.45 -15.71 -13.88
CA ILE A 184 -5.93 -16.01 -12.54
C ILE A 184 -5.25 -17.38 -12.53
N ALA A 185 -5.87 -18.41 -13.10
CA ALA A 185 -5.31 -19.76 -13.13
C ALA A 185 -3.96 -19.79 -13.84
N VAL A 186 -3.88 -19.17 -15.04
CA VAL A 186 -2.63 -19.07 -15.79
C VAL A 186 -1.61 -18.20 -15.06
N ALA A 187 -2.03 -17.06 -14.49
CA ALA A 187 -1.11 -16.18 -13.77
C ALA A 187 -0.52 -16.83 -12.52
N ASN A 188 -1.29 -17.65 -11.80
CA ASN A 188 -0.78 -18.43 -10.67
C ASN A 188 0.16 -19.55 -11.13
N ALA A 189 -0.14 -20.22 -12.25
CA ALA A 189 0.73 -21.26 -12.81
C ALA A 189 2.09 -20.71 -13.28
N LEU A 190 2.10 -19.53 -13.90
CA LEU A 190 3.31 -18.87 -14.41
C LEU A 190 4.02 -18.01 -13.36
N ARG A 191 3.50 -17.93 -12.13
CA ARG A 191 3.92 -16.95 -11.12
C ARG A 191 5.40 -17.03 -10.79
N GLN A 192 5.98 -18.24 -10.76
CA GLN A 192 7.39 -18.46 -10.43
C GLN A 192 8.33 -18.05 -11.57
N ASP A 193 7.82 -17.83 -12.78
CA ASP A 193 8.60 -17.48 -13.97
C ASP A 193 8.86 -15.97 -14.08
N PHE A 194 8.16 -15.15 -13.28
CA PHE A 194 8.24 -13.69 -13.32
C PHE A 194 8.62 -13.11 -11.95
N ASP A 195 9.52 -12.11 -11.97
CA ASP A 195 9.85 -11.35 -10.75
C ASP A 195 8.63 -10.59 -10.20
N TRP A 196 7.69 -10.24 -11.08
CA TRP A 196 6.47 -9.49 -10.75
C TRP A 196 5.26 -10.08 -11.46
N SER A 197 4.20 -10.38 -10.70
CA SER A 197 2.88 -10.72 -11.23
C SER A 197 1.84 -9.70 -10.73
N ILE A 198 1.29 -8.91 -11.66
CA ILE A 198 0.51 -7.70 -11.39
C ILE A 198 -0.90 -7.87 -11.93
N TRP A 199 -1.91 -7.72 -11.09
CA TRP A 199 -3.31 -7.65 -11.52
C TRP A 199 -3.85 -6.25 -11.27
N THR A 200 -4.51 -5.67 -12.26
CA THR A 200 -5.16 -4.36 -12.12
C THR A 200 -6.39 -4.25 -13.01
N SER A 201 -7.26 -3.30 -12.67
CA SER A 201 -8.46 -3.00 -13.46
C SER A 201 -8.08 -2.26 -14.74
N GLY A 202 -8.55 -2.77 -15.87
CA GLY A 202 -8.47 -2.14 -17.18
C GLY A 202 -9.48 -1.00 -17.38
N LEU A 203 -10.45 -0.80 -16.48
CA LEU A 203 -11.52 0.20 -16.62
C LEU A 203 -11.03 1.64 -16.80
N LYS A 204 -9.83 1.95 -16.32
CA LYS A 204 -9.23 3.29 -16.41
C LYS A 204 -8.16 3.40 -17.51
N ILE A 205 -7.89 2.33 -18.24
CA ILE A 205 -6.82 2.25 -19.24
C ILE A 205 -7.40 2.47 -20.62
N ARG A 206 -7.09 3.62 -21.22
CA ARG A 206 -7.54 4.00 -22.57
C ARG A 206 -6.44 3.77 -23.60
N SER A 207 -5.18 3.85 -23.17
CA SER A 207 -3.96 3.67 -23.96
C SER A 207 -2.86 3.01 -23.13
N ALA A 208 -1.79 2.53 -23.76
CA ALA A 208 -0.63 2.02 -23.00
C ALA A 208 0.04 3.14 -22.16
N ALA A 209 -0.09 4.41 -22.55
CA ALA A 209 0.43 5.53 -21.77
C ALA A 209 -0.21 5.64 -20.38
N ASP A 210 -1.48 5.25 -20.24
CA ASP A 210 -2.16 5.23 -18.94
C ASP A 210 -1.52 4.20 -18.00
N LEU A 211 -0.81 3.19 -18.53
CA LEU A 211 -0.03 2.25 -17.71
C LEU A 211 1.14 2.88 -16.96
N ARG A 212 1.50 4.11 -17.30
CA ARG A 212 2.51 4.86 -16.56
C ARG A 212 1.96 5.23 -15.18
N SER A 213 0.67 5.51 -15.06
CA SER A 213 0.04 5.89 -13.79
C SER A 213 -1.21 5.04 -13.57
N VAL A 214 -1.02 3.75 -13.27
CA VAL A 214 -2.12 2.89 -12.84
C VAL A 214 -2.14 2.83 -11.33
N ASP A 215 -3.32 3.07 -10.75
CA ASP A 215 -3.61 2.77 -9.35
C ASP A 215 -3.68 1.25 -9.21
N VAL A 216 -2.52 0.61 -9.18
CA VAL A 216 -2.43 -0.78 -8.79
C VAL A 216 -2.66 -0.79 -7.31
N THR A 217 -3.75 -1.44 -6.91
CA THR A 217 -4.33 -1.48 -5.57
C THR A 217 -3.42 -2.15 -4.56
N ARG A 218 -2.28 -1.54 -4.31
CA ARG A 218 -1.61 -1.52 -3.02
C ARG A 218 -1.97 -0.16 -2.45
N ARG A 219 -2.99 -0.05 -1.61
CA ARG A 219 -3.18 1.11 -0.72
C ARG A 219 -3.30 2.52 -1.37
N GLY A 220 -3.52 2.64 -2.69
CA GLY A 220 -3.73 3.92 -3.39
C GLY A 220 -2.51 4.52 -4.08
N LEU A 221 -1.73 3.69 -4.76
CA LEU A 221 -0.43 4.03 -5.32
C LEU A 221 -0.42 3.89 -6.83
N GLN A 222 0.11 4.90 -7.48
CA GLN A 222 0.31 4.90 -8.92
C GLN A 222 1.64 4.18 -9.20
N HIS A 223 1.60 3.05 -9.92
CA HIS A 223 2.80 2.32 -10.34
C HIS A 223 3.09 2.55 -11.83
N ASN A 224 4.38 2.61 -12.20
CA ASN A 224 4.83 2.59 -13.60
C ASN A 224 4.75 1.19 -14.20
N LEU A 225 3.54 0.71 -14.44
CA LEU A 225 3.40 -0.59 -15.09
C LEU A 225 4.05 -0.59 -16.46
N LEU A 226 4.02 0.54 -17.16
CA LEU A 226 4.68 0.65 -18.46
C LEU A 226 6.20 0.43 -18.37
N GLY A 227 6.88 1.10 -17.45
CA GLY A 227 8.32 0.93 -17.23
C GLY A 227 8.68 -0.47 -16.74
N MET A 228 7.82 -1.09 -15.92
CA MET A 228 7.99 -2.48 -15.50
C MET A 228 7.87 -3.45 -16.67
N LEU A 229 6.89 -3.24 -17.56
CA LEU A 229 6.75 -4.03 -18.78
C LEU A 229 7.97 -3.90 -19.69
N SER A 230 8.59 -2.73 -19.80
CA SER A 230 9.74 -2.53 -20.70
C SER A 230 11.04 -3.13 -20.15
N ASN A 231 11.27 -3.07 -18.83
CA ASN A 231 12.61 -3.27 -18.25
C ASN A 231 12.74 -4.45 -17.26
N ARG A 232 11.66 -5.16 -16.92
CA ARG A 232 11.67 -6.22 -15.88
C ARG A 232 11.00 -7.51 -16.37
N SER A 233 11.28 -8.62 -15.67
CA SER A 233 10.48 -9.85 -15.81
C SER A 233 9.14 -9.62 -15.14
N CYS A 234 8.07 -9.46 -15.93
CA CYS A 234 6.77 -8.99 -15.44
C CYS A 234 5.62 -9.65 -16.18
N LEU A 235 4.68 -10.23 -15.43
CA LEU A 235 3.36 -10.64 -15.90
C LEU A 235 2.32 -9.61 -15.46
N LEU A 236 1.72 -8.90 -16.41
CA LEU A 236 0.64 -7.96 -16.16
C LEU A 236 -0.71 -8.54 -16.59
N ILE A 237 -1.72 -8.42 -15.73
CA ILE A 237 -3.10 -8.74 -16.03
C ILE A 237 -3.94 -7.45 -15.96
N LEU A 238 -4.54 -7.08 -17.09
CA LEU A 238 -5.50 -6.00 -17.20
C LEU A 238 -6.92 -6.58 -17.24
N ASP A 239 -7.61 -6.52 -16.12
CA ASP A 239 -8.93 -7.11 -15.95
C ASP A 239 -10.06 -6.13 -16.31
N ASP A 240 -10.98 -6.58 -17.16
CA ASP A 240 -12.13 -5.80 -17.66
C ASP A 240 -11.73 -4.49 -18.34
N LEU A 241 -10.85 -4.59 -19.34
CA LEU A 241 -10.47 -3.46 -20.18
C LEU A 241 -11.68 -2.94 -20.96
N GLN A 242 -12.00 -1.66 -20.75
CA GLN A 242 -13.00 -0.93 -21.51
C GLN A 242 -12.32 0.28 -22.16
N THR A 243 -12.46 0.41 -23.47
CA THR A 243 -11.86 1.51 -24.22
C THR A 243 -12.80 2.00 -25.31
N GLU A 244 -12.77 3.29 -25.57
CA GLU A 244 -13.45 3.93 -26.70
C GLU A 244 -12.63 3.80 -27.99
N ALA A 245 -11.31 3.60 -27.87
CA ALA A 245 -10.42 3.37 -29.00
C ALA A 245 -10.55 1.92 -29.50
N PRO A 246 -10.20 1.63 -30.76
CA PRO A 246 -10.14 0.25 -31.25
C PRO A 246 -9.21 -0.59 -30.37
N ILE A 247 -9.70 -1.73 -29.88
CA ILE A 247 -8.96 -2.57 -28.93
C ILE A 247 -7.63 -3.06 -29.51
N GLU A 248 -7.56 -3.32 -30.81
CA GLU A 248 -6.32 -3.70 -31.51
C GLU A 248 -5.23 -2.64 -31.38
N GLN A 249 -5.60 -1.35 -31.36
CA GLN A 249 -4.64 -0.27 -31.17
C GLN A 249 -4.02 -0.36 -29.77
N VAL A 250 -4.86 -0.48 -28.74
CA VAL A 250 -4.40 -0.58 -27.34
C VAL A 250 -3.52 -1.81 -27.15
N LEU A 251 -3.90 -2.96 -27.70
CA LEU A 251 -3.09 -4.19 -27.63
C LEU A 251 -1.76 -4.05 -28.37
N GLY A 252 -1.74 -3.36 -29.51
CA GLY A 252 -0.52 -3.03 -30.24
C GLY A 252 0.44 -2.14 -29.44
N GLU A 253 -0.08 -1.12 -28.77
CA GLU A 253 0.69 -0.24 -27.88
C GLU A 253 1.25 -0.99 -26.67
N LEU A 254 0.44 -1.86 -26.03
CA LEU A 254 0.87 -2.72 -24.93
C LEU A 254 2.02 -3.64 -25.35
N LYS A 255 1.88 -4.28 -26.52
CA LYS A 255 2.90 -5.16 -27.07
C LYS A 255 4.20 -4.40 -27.37
N ALA A 256 4.10 -3.21 -27.97
CA ALA A 256 5.26 -2.38 -28.25
C ALA A 256 6.00 -1.93 -26.98
N SER A 257 5.33 -1.96 -25.82
CA SER A 257 5.88 -1.58 -24.53
C SER A 257 6.48 -2.75 -23.74
N CYS A 258 6.31 -3.99 -24.21
CA CYS A 258 6.80 -5.20 -23.55
C CYS A 258 8.27 -5.48 -23.90
N GLY A 259 9.13 -5.57 -22.88
CA GLY A 259 10.45 -6.14 -22.98
C GLY A 259 10.42 -7.66 -23.21
N PRO A 260 11.58 -8.30 -23.45
CA PRO A 260 11.66 -9.72 -23.83
C PRO A 260 11.03 -10.68 -22.81
N SER A 261 11.12 -10.34 -21.52
CA SER A 261 10.62 -11.13 -20.39
C SER A 261 9.30 -10.60 -19.81
N ALA A 262 8.62 -9.68 -20.52
CA ALA A 262 7.32 -9.18 -20.10
C ALA A 262 6.18 -9.86 -20.86
N ARG A 263 5.09 -10.15 -20.14
CA ARG A 263 3.87 -10.77 -20.66
C ARG A 263 2.64 -10.02 -20.17
N VAL A 264 1.60 -9.94 -20.99
CA VAL A 264 0.36 -9.24 -20.68
C VAL A 264 -0.85 -10.12 -21.01
N ILE A 265 -1.71 -10.34 -20.03
CA ILE A 265 -3.05 -10.91 -20.21
C ILE A 265 -4.06 -9.77 -20.10
N VAL A 266 -4.93 -9.63 -21.09
CA VAL A 266 -6.02 -8.65 -21.09
C VAL A 266 -7.33 -9.41 -21.06
N THR A 267 -8.25 -9.07 -20.15
CA THR A 267 -9.63 -9.56 -20.20
C THR A 267 -10.55 -8.42 -20.67
N SER A 268 -11.46 -8.70 -21.60
CA SER A 268 -12.44 -7.70 -22.07
C SER A 268 -13.70 -8.36 -22.61
N GLN A 269 -14.78 -7.61 -22.69
CA GLN A 269 -15.97 -7.99 -23.47
C GLN A 269 -15.84 -7.58 -24.95
N LEU A 270 -14.89 -6.69 -25.26
CA LEU A 270 -14.56 -6.31 -26.63
C LEU A 270 -13.87 -7.47 -27.35
N THR A 271 -14.06 -7.54 -28.66
CA THR A 271 -13.44 -8.56 -29.53
C THR A 271 -12.37 -7.91 -30.40
N ALA A 272 -11.31 -8.66 -30.69
CA ALA A 272 -10.22 -8.22 -31.55
C ALA A 272 -9.87 -9.31 -32.56
N SER A 273 -9.32 -8.91 -33.70
CA SER A 273 -8.87 -9.84 -34.74
C SER A 273 -7.78 -10.81 -34.24
N ARG A 274 -7.81 -12.07 -34.68
CA ARG A 274 -6.74 -13.07 -34.45
C ARG A 274 -5.39 -12.57 -35.00
N PRO A 275 -4.21 -12.94 -34.45
CA PRO A 275 -3.92 -14.20 -33.73
C PRO A 275 -3.77 -14.12 -32.19
N PHE A 276 -3.81 -12.95 -31.56
CA PHE A 276 -3.58 -12.78 -30.11
C PHE A 276 -4.85 -12.85 -29.24
N THR A 277 -5.99 -13.23 -29.82
CA THR A 277 -7.29 -13.26 -29.15
C THR A 277 -7.76 -14.69 -28.94
N ILE A 278 -8.22 -15.00 -27.72
CA ILE A 278 -9.00 -16.17 -27.37
C ILE A 278 -10.42 -15.71 -27.09
N GLU A 279 -11.35 -16.10 -27.96
CA GLU A 279 -12.77 -16.04 -27.65
C GLU A 279 -13.09 -17.16 -26.66
N MET A 280 -13.42 -16.78 -25.43
CA MET A 280 -13.65 -17.72 -24.35
C MET A 280 -14.84 -18.63 -24.66
N PRO A 281 -14.64 -19.96 -24.75
CA PRO A 281 -15.73 -20.88 -25.01
C PRO A 281 -16.59 -21.07 -23.75
N LEU A 282 -17.79 -21.60 -23.93
CA LEU A 282 -18.56 -22.18 -22.83
C LEU A 282 -17.81 -23.39 -22.25
N LEU A 283 -18.18 -23.78 -21.03
CA LEU A 283 -17.66 -25.01 -20.41
C LEU A 283 -18.11 -26.24 -21.18
N GLU A 284 -17.26 -27.25 -21.21
CA GLU A 284 -17.63 -28.59 -21.66
C GLU A 284 -18.51 -29.30 -20.62
N GLU A 285 -19.22 -30.35 -21.02
CA GLU A 285 -20.17 -31.05 -20.14
C GLU A 285 -19.51 -31.58 -18.85
N SER A 286 -18.29 -32.13 -18.95
CA SER A 286 -17.52 -32.59 -17.78
C SER A 286 -17.07 -31.45 -16.86
N GLU A 287 -16.67 -30.32 -17.44
CA GLU A 287 -16.29 -29.12 -16.69
C GLU A 287 -17.49 -28.53 -15.96
N ALA A 288 -18.63 -28.43 -16.66
CA ALA A 288 -19.88 -27.93 -16.12
C ALA A 288 -20.42 -28.80 -14.98
N ARG A 289 -20.30 -30.13 -15.09
CA ARG A 289 -20.65 -31.04 -14.00
C ARG A 289 -19.77 -30.83 -12.79
N THR A 290 -18.45 -30.71 -13.00
CA THR A 290 -17.49 -30.46 -11.93
C THR A 290 -17.81 -29.16 -11.20
N LEU A 291 -18.14 -28.09 -11.94
CA LEU A 291 -18.54 -26.81 -11.37
C LEU A 291 -19.85 -26.91 -10.57
N LEU A 292 -20.85 -27.61 -11.13
CA LEU A 292 -22.17 -27.74 -10.51
C LEU A 292 -22.13 -28.56 -9.21
N GLU A 293 -21.30 -29.60 -9.15
CA GLU A 293 -21.19 -30.51 -8.01
C GLU A 293 -20.11 -30.09 -6.99
N TYR A 294 -19.36 -29.00 -7.25
CA TYR A 294 -18.28 -28.56 -6.36
C TYR A 294 -18.79 -28.30 -4.94
N ASP A 295 -18.26 -29.05 -3.97
CA ASP A 295 -18.62 -28.96 -2.54
C ASP A 295 -20.15 -29.02 -2.28
N ALA A 296 -20.87 -29.70 -3.17
CA ALA A 296 -22.31 -29.96 -3.11
C ALA A 296 -22.58 -31.47 -3.12
N PRO A 297 -23.76 -31.94 -2.67
CA PRO A 297 -24.13 -33.35 -2.80
C PRO A 297 -24.13 -33.76 -4.27
N LYS A 298 -23.65 -34.97 -4.62
CA LYS A 298 -23.59 -35.41 -6.03
C LYS A 298 -24.93 -35.27 -6.76
N CYS A 299 -24.92 -34.68 -7.95
CA CYS A 299 -26.13 -34.47 -8.76
C CYS A 299 -26.53 -35.77 -9.47
N PRO A 300 -27.81 -36.21 -9.40
CA PRO A 300 -28.29 -37.34 -10.18
C PRO A 300 -28.13 -37.09 -11.69
N ASP A 301 -27.72 -38.10 -12.45
CA ASP A 301 -27.42 -37.96 -13.89
C ASP A 301 -28.60 -37.41 -14.70
N SER A 302 -29.82 -37.83 -14.38
CA SER A 302 -31.04 -37.35 -15.05
C SER A 302 -31.29 -35.86 -14.78
N VAL A 303 -31.02 -35.40 -13.55
CA VAL A 303 -31.16 -34.01 -13.15
C VAL A 303 -30.06 -33.16 -13.80
N PHE A 304 -28.81 -33.63 -13.77
CA PHE A 304 -27.70 -32.95 -14.43
C PHE A 304 -27.98 -32.74 -15.93
N ARG A 305 -28.40 -33.79 -16.66
CA ARG A 305 -28.72 -33.66 -18.09
C ARG A 305 -29.81 -32.63 -18.37
N ALA A 306 -30.81 -32.54 -17.49
CA ALA A 306 -31.89 -31.58 -17.64
C ALA A 306 -31.43 -30.14 -17.33
N ILE A 307 -30.57 -29.95 -16.31
CA ILE A 307 -29.92 -28.66 -16.02
C ILE A 307 -29.03 -28.25 -17.20
N TRP A 308 -28.17 -29.16 -17.68
CA TRP A 308 -27.30 -28.95 -18.82
C TRP A 308 -28.08 -28.54 -20.09
N ALA A 309 -29.18 -29.22 -20.39
CA ALA A 309 -30.05 -28.85 -21.50
C ALA A 309 -30.65 -27.45 -21.36
N ALA A 310 -30.89 -26.99 -20.12
CA ALA A 310 -31.48 -25.69 -19.85
C ALA A 310 -30.45 -24.54 -19.86
N VAL A 311 -29.33 -24.67 -19.14
CA VAL A 311 -28.35 -23.57 -18.97
C VAL A 311 -27.07 -23.72 -19.78
N GLY A 312 -26.77 -24.92 -20.29
CA GLY A 312 -25.53 -25.22 -21.00
C GLY A 312 -24.28 -24.99 -20.16
N GLY A 313 -23.16 -24.70 -20.83
CA GLY A 313 -21.85 -24.48 -20.20
C GLY A 313 -21.58 -23.08 -19.69
N HIS A 314 -22.61 -22.30 -19.33
CA HIS A 314 -22.38 -20.93 -18.84
C HIS A 314 -21.88 -20.96 -17.38
N PRO A 315 -20.63 -20.53 -17.09
CA PRO A 315 -20.04 -20.67 -15.74
C PRO A 315 -20.83 -19.94 -14.66
N MET A 316 -21.21 -18.68 -14.87
CA MET A 316 -21.98 -17.93 -13.88
C MET A 316 -23.33 -18.58 -13.53
N ALA A 317 -24.08 -19.04 -14.54
CA ALA A 317 -25.35 -19.74 -14.32
C ALA A 317 -25.15 -21.01 -13.47
N LEU A 318 -24.13 -21.80 -13.80
CA LEU A 318 -23.78 -23.01 -13.06
C LEU A 318 -23.31 -22.71 -11.63
N ARG A 319 -22.56 -21.62 -11.41
CA ARG A 319 -22.15 -21.16 -10.06
C ARG A 319 -23.33 -20.77 -9.20
N LEU A 320 -24.30 -20.03 -9.73
CA LEU A 320 -25.52 -19.65 -9.02
C LEU A 320 -26.36 -20.88 -8.62
N LEU A 321 -26.47 -21.85 -9.52
CA LEU A 321 -27.16 -23.13 -9.27
C LEU A 321 -26.41 -24.01 -8.26
N ASN A 322 -25.08 -24.09 -8.35
CA ASN A 322 -24.23 -24.76 -7.36
C ASN A 322 -24.40 -24.12 -5.98
N GLY A 323 -24.29 -22.79 -5.87
CA GLY A 323 -24.47 -22.07 -4.61
C GLY A 323 -25.81 -22.37 -3.95
N SER A 324 -26.89 -22.46 -4.75
CA SER A 324 -28.21 -22.86 -4.25
C SER A 324 -28.24 -24.30 -3.72
N ALA A 325 -27.56 -25.24 -4.38
CA ALA A 325 -27.47 -26.62 -3.92
C ALA A 325 -26.60 -26.77 -2.65
N ARG A 326 -25.52 -25.99 -2.53
CA ARG A 326 -24.59 -26.01 -1.38
C ARG A 326 -25.21 -25.47 -0.10
N GLU A 327 -25.96 -24.38 -0.21
CA GLU A 327 -26.59 -23.73 0.96
C GLU A 327 -27.87 -24.45 1.44
N GLY A 328 -28.15 -25.67 0.95
CA GLY A 328 -29.23 -26.52 1.45
C GLY A 328 -30.47 -26.61 0.56
N GLY A 329 -30.42 -26.12 -0.68
CA GLY A 329 -31.45 -26.37 -1.69
C GLY A 329 -31.43 -27.82 -2.19
N THR A 330 -32.57 -28.35 -2.63
CA THR A 330 -32.63 -29.69 -3.22
C THR A 330 -32.29 -29.65 -4.71
N TRP A 331 -31.78 -30.76 -5.26
CA TRP A 331 -31.57 -30.90 -6.71
C TRP A 331 -32.86 -30.70 -7.52
N SER A 332 -34.03 -30.92 -6.92
CA SER A 332 -35.32 -30.62 -7.54
C SER A 332 -35.55 -29.10 -7.68
N ASP A 333 -35.22 -28.32 -6.65
CA ASP A 333 -35.35 -26.87 -6.66
C ASP A 333 -34.35 -26.24 -7.64
N THR A 334 -33.10 -26.72 -7.63
CA THR A 334 -32.06 -26.28 -8.57
C THR A 334 -32.47 -26.57 -10.03
N LEU A 335 -33.09 -27.73 -10.28
CA LEU A 335 -33.63 -28.05 -11.60
C LEU A 335 -34.77 -27.11 -12.00
N ALA A 336 -35.69 -26.80 -11.08
CA ALA A 336 -36.79 -25.89 -11.33
C ALA A 336 -36.28 -24.49 -11.72
N ASP A 337 -35.24 -23.98 -11.04
CA ASP A 337 -34.61 -22.70 -11.37
C ASP A 337 -33.97 -22.73 -12.77
N ALA A 338 -33.23 -23.80 -13.08
CA ALA A 338 -32.61 -23.97 -14.40
C ALA A 338 -33.67 -24.00 -15.52
N GLN A 339 -34.79 -24.69 -15.31
CA GLN A 339 -35.88 -24.78 -16.28
C GLN A 339 -36.57 -23.44 -16.53
N GLN A 340 -36.69 -22.58 -15.51
CA GLN A 340 -37.29 -21.24 -15.67
C GLN A 340 -36.50 -20.36 -16.65
N VAL A 341 -35.18 -20.55 -16.74
CA VAL A 341 -34.31 -19.77 -17.64
C VAL A 341 -34.00 -20.47 -18.96
N GLY A 342 -34.38 -21.73 -19.13
CA GLY A 342 -33.95 -22.56 -20.25
C GLY A 342 -34.31 -22.00 -21.64
N LYS A 343 -35.38 -21.22 -21.74
CA LYS A 343 -35.86 -20.59 -23.00
C LYS A 343 -35.26 -19.21 -23.28
N LEU A 344 -34.54 -18.63 -22.33
CA LEU A 344 -33.96 -17.29 -22.46
C LEU A 344 -32.68 -17.31 -23.30
N ALA A 345 -32.30 -16.16 -23.84
CA ALA A 345 -30.99 -16.01 -24.48
C ALA A 345 -29.87 -16.25 -23.46
N VAL A 346 -28.71 -16.74 -23.91
CA VAL A 346 -27.58 -17.13 -23.03
C VAL A 346 -27.20 -16.02 -22.03
N LEU A 347 -27.19 -14.77 -22.48
CA LEU A 347 -26.89 -13.59 -21.65
C LEU A 347 -27.95 -13.28 -20.59
N GLU A 348 -29.23 -13.57 -20.90
CA GLU A 348 -30.36 -13.31 -20.00
C GLU A 348 -30.50 -14.38 -18.91
N LYS A 349 -29.98 -15.60 -19.16
CA LYS A 349 -30.07 -16.72 -18.20
C LYS A 349 -29.43 -16.39 -16.86
N ALA A 350 -28.21 -15.85 -16.88
CA ALA A 350 -27.48 -15.54 -15.66
C ALA A 350 -28.15 -14.41 -14.86
N VAL A 351 -28.58 -13.34 -15.54
CA VAL A 351 -29.35 -12.24 -14.93
C VAL A 351 -30.61 -12.77 -14.25
N ARG A 352 -31.39 -13.60 -14.95
CA ARG A 352 -32.61 -14.16 -14.39
C ARG A 352 -32.36 -15.12 -13.23
N LEU A 353 -31.25 -15.86 -13.25
CA LEU A 353 -30.84 -16.70 -12.12
C LEU A 353 -30.43 -15.86 -10.91
N VAL A 354 -29.81 -14.68 -11.10
CA VAL A 354 -29.52 -13.77 -9.98
C VAL A 354 -30.82 -13.37 -9.28
N ASP A 355 -31.88 -13.01 -10.03
CA ASP A 355 -33.19 -12.69 -9.44
C ASP A 355 -33.76 -13.86 -8.63
N LEU A 356 -33.69 -15.08 -9.18
CA LEU A 356 -34.26 -16.28 -8.53
C LEU A 356 -33.50 -16.64 -7.25
N VAL A 357 -32.16 -16.61 -7.30
CA VAL A 357 -31.32 -16.88 -6.13
C VAL A 357 -31.52 -15.79 -5.09
N PHE A 358 -31.55 -14.52 -5.49
CA PHE A 358 -31.83 -13.41 -4.59
C PHE A 358 -33.21 -13.52 -3.94
N ALA A 359 -34.27 -13.78 -4.70
CA ALA A 359 -35.62 -13.93 -4.16
C ALA A 359 -35.72 -15.06 -3.13
N ARG A 360 -35.00 -16.17 -3.33
CA ARG A 360 -34.92 -17.29 -2.38
C ARG A 360 -34.16 -16.93 -1.11
N TRP A 361 -33.04 -16.24 -1.25
CA TRP A 361 -32.10 -15.94 -0.15
C TRP A 361 -32.24 -14.52 0.41
N HIS A 362 -33.30 -13.82 0.04
CA HIS A 362 -33.51 -12.40 0.30
C HIS A 362 -33.18 -12.00 1.73
N SER A 363 -33.75 -12.71 2.71
CA SER A 363 -33.59 -12.41 4.14
C SER A 363 -32.14 -12.48 4.65
N VAL A 364 -31.23 -13.11 3.91
CA VAL A 364 -29.83 -13.31 4.31
C VAL A 364 -28.89 -12.38 3.54
N VAL A 365 -29.17 -12.09 2.26
CA VAL A 365 -28.26 -11.33 1.39
C VAL A 365 -28.67 -9.87 1.16
N GLU A 366 -29.90 -9.49 1.51
CA GLU A 366 -30.43 -8.13 1.29
C GLU A 366 -29.51 -7.07 1.88
N ASP A 367 -29.09 -7.22 3.14
CA ASP A 367 -28.20 -6.30 3.85
C ASP A 367 -26.89 -6.03 3.07
N VAL A 368 -26.25 -7.09 2.59
CA VAL A 368 -24.96 -6.97 1.89
C VAL A 368 -25.16 -6.30 0.54
N LEU A 369 -26.16 -6.72 -0.24
CA LEU A 369 -26.42 -6.11 -1.56
C LEU A 369 -26.89 -4.65 -1.45
N ALA A 370 -27.67 -4.33 -0.42
CA ALA A 370 -28.06 -2.96 -0.12
C ALA A 370 -26.85 -2.09 0.25
N LEU A 371 -25.83 -2.64 0.94
CA LEU A 371 -24.58 -1.93 1.20
C LEU A 371 -23.85 -1.56 -0.09
N PHE A 372 -23.72 -2.48 -1.04
CA PHE A 372 -23.10 -2.19 -2.36
C PHE A 372 -23.87 -1.12 -3.12
N LYS A 373 -25.20 -1.24 -3.16
CA LYS A 373 -26.08 -0.24 -3.79
C LYS A 373 -25.91 1.13 -3.13
N TRP A 374 -25.91 1.19 -1.80
CA TRP A 374 -25.70 2.43 -1.04
C TRP A 374 -24.32 3.01 -1.29
N CYS A 375 -23.25 2.21 -1.34
CA CYS A 375 -21.92 2.69 -1.68
C CYS A 375 -21.81 3.26 -3.11
N GLY A 376 -22.71 2.85 -4.02
CA GLY A 376 -22.69 3.27 -5.42
C GLY A 376 -21.52 2.68 -6.21
N SER A 377 -20.98 1.54 -5.75
CA SER A 377 -19.80 0.90 -6.31
C SER A 377 -19.95 -0.61 -6.21
N ALA A 378 -19.48 -1.34 -7.24
CA ALA A 378 -19.36 -2.80 -7.20
C ALA A 378 -18.27 -3.27 -6.21
N ARG A 379 -17.51 -2.36 -5.60
CA ARG A 379 -16.42 -2.59 -4.66
C ARG A 379 -16.66 -1.89 -3.33
N VAL A 380 -16.44 -2.61 -2.24
CA VAL A 380 -16.57 -2.11 -0.86
C VAL A 380 -15.37 -2.54 -0.02
N HIS A 381 -14.89 -1.68 0.88
CA HIS A 381 -13.83 -2.00 1.83
C HIS A 381 -14.22 -3.21 2.70
N ALA A 382 -13.40 -4.26 2.71
CA ALA A 382 -13.77 -5.57 3.27
C ALA A 382 -14.10 -5.49 4.77
N GLU A 383 -13.25 -4.82 5.55
CA GLU A 383 -13.47 -4.69 7.00
C GLU A 383 -14.67 -3.81 7.32
N PHE A 384 -14.94 -2.79 6.49
CA PHE A 384 -16.11 -1.95 6.68
C PHE A 384 -17.39 -2.76 6.41
N ALA A 385 -17.43 -3.53 5.33
CA ALA A 385 -18.54 -4.43 5.05
C ALA A 385 -18.76 -5.41 6.20
N ARG A 386 -17.71 -6.03 6.73
CA ARG A 386 -17.81 -6.94 7.89
C ARG A 386 -18.45 -6.26 9.10
N LYS A 387 -18.07 -5.03 9.43
CA LYS A 387 -18.65 -4.27 10.54
C LYS A 387 -20.10 -3.83 10.26
N ALA A 388 -20.43 -3.50 9.01
CA ALA A 388 -21.75 -3.00 8.64
C ALA A 388 -22.85 -4.08 8.53
N VAL A 389 -22.50 -5.24 7.97
CA VAL A 389 -23.47 -6.31 7.65
C VAL A 389 -23.14 -7.67 8.27
N GLY A 390 -21.98 -7.80 8.92
CA GLY A 390 -21.53 -9.02 9.59
C GLY A 390 -20.80 -10.00 8.65
N PRO A 391 -19.89 -10.84 9.19
CA PRO A 391 -19.09 -11.77 8.39
C PRO A 391 -19.92 -12.88 7.75
N ASN A 392 -20.96 -13.37 8.42
CA ASN A 392 -21.78 -14.49 7.92
C ASN A 392 -22.51 -14.13 6.63
N ALA A 393 -23.08 -12.92 6.53
CA ALA A 393 -23.80 -12.50 5.34
C ALA A 393 -22.85 -12.40 4.12
N ILE A 394 -21.62 -11.93 4.34
CA ILE A 394 -20.57 -11.90 3.31
C ILE A 394 -20.16 -13.32 2.90
N LEU A 395 -20.00 -14.24 3.86
CA LEU A 395 -19.69 -15.65 3.60
C LEU A 395 -20.81 -16.32 2.79
N THR A 396 -22.08 -16.10 3.14
CA THR A 396 -23.21 -16.62 2.36
C THR A 396 -23.20 -16.08 0.94
N LEU A 397 -23.00 -14.76 0.76
CA LEU A 397 -22.92 -14.13 -0.56
C LEU A 397 -21.78 -14.74 -1.41
N ARG A 398 -20.64 -15.05 -0.78
CA ARG A 398 -19.51 -15.75 -1.42
C ARG A 398 -19.90 -17.18 -1.85
N ARG A 399 -20.55 -17.94 -0.97
CA ARG A 399 -20.98 -19.33 -1.24
C ARG A 399 -22.07 -19.42 -2.31
N LEU A 400 -22.93 -18.40 -2.42
CA LEU A 400 -23.91 -18.27 -3.50
C LEU A 400 -23.28 -17.88 -4.86
N GLY A 401 -21.97 -17.64 -4.92
CA GLY A 401 -21.26 -17.32 -6.16
C GLY A 401 -21.49 -15.89 -6.67
N MET A 402 -21.93 -14.97 -5.80
CA MET A 402 -22.25 -13.59 -6.19
C MET A 402 -21.04 -12.62 -6.09
N ILE A 403 -20.00 -13.02 -5.37
CA ILE A 403 -18.76 -12.24 -5.22
C ILE A 403 -17.76 -12.67 -6.31
N ALA A 404 -17.14 -11.69 -6.95
CA ALA A 404 -16.00 -11.89 -7.84
C ALA A 404 -14.69 -11.75 -7.06
N THR A 405 -13.63 -12.37 -7.55
CA THR A 405 -12.31 -12.22 -6.95
C THR A 405 -11.79 -10.79 -7.15
N ASP A 406 -11.21 -10.20 -6.11
CA ASP A 406 -10.58 -8.88 -6.12
C ASP A 406 -9.44 -8.88 -5.08
N GLN A 407 -8.94 -7.70 -4.70
CA GLN A 407 -7.89 -7.54 -3.69
C GLN A 407 -8.33 -7.99 -2.30
N PRO A 408 -7.41 -8.47 -1.43
CA PRO A 408 -7.74 -8.99 -0.10
C PRO A 408 -8.55 -8.03 0.80
N ASP A 409 -8.30 -6.73 0.69
CA ASP A 409 -8.97 -5.70 1.52
C ASP A 409 -10.25 -5.13 0.86
N THR A 410 -10.73 -5.71 -0.24
CA THR A 410 -11.93 -5.24 -0.98
C THR A 410 -12.83 -6.41 -1.36
N ILE A 411 -14.13 -6.25 -1.15
CA ILE A 411 -15.14 -7.21 -1.64
C ILE A 411 -15.72 -6.63 -2.94
N ARG A 412 -15.75 -7.43 -4.00
CA ARG A 412 -16.32 -7.06 -5.31
C ARG A 412 -17.52 -7.94 -5.66
N LEU A 413 -18.62 -7.34 -6.08
CA LEU A 413 -19.71 -8.07 -6.72
C LEU A 413 -19.33 -8.46 -8.15
N HIS A 414 -19.77 -9.65 -8.59
CA HIS A 414 -19.67 -10.01 -10.00
C HIS A 414 -20.48 -9.03 -10.87
N ASP A 415 -19.98 -8.66 -12.05
CA ASP A 415 -20.57 -7.58 -12.87
C ASP A 415 -22.05 -7.82 -13.22
N ILE A 416 -22.41 -9.07 -13.52
CA ILE A 416 -23.81 -9.48 -13.71
C ILE A 416 -24.64 -9.15 -12.46
N VAL A 417 -24.18 -9.52 -11.26
CA VAL A 417 -24.89 -9.24 -9.99
C VAL A 417 -25.00 -7.74 -9.76
N TRP A 418 -23.91 -6.99 -9.96
CA TRP A 418 -23.90 -5.53 -9.85
C TRP A 418 -24.90 -4.88 -10.80
N SER A 419 -24.93 -5.32 -12.07
CA SER A 419 -25.84 -4.80 -13.09
C SER A 419 -27.32 -5.12 -12.81
N SER A 420 -27.60 -6.21 -12.09
CA SER A 420 -28.96 -6.61 -11.72
C SER A 420 -29.51 -5.89 -10.49
N LEU A 421 -28.66 -5.28 -9.65
CA LEU A 421 -29.09 -4.61 -8.41
C LEU A 421 -30.25 -3.61 -8.55
N PRO A 422 -30.33 -2.77 -9.61
CA PRO A 422 -31.43 -1.82 -9.76
C PRO A 422 -32.79 -2.49 -9.95
N ASP A 423 -32.82 -3.67 -10.60
CA ASP A 423 -34.03 -4.34 -11.07
C ASP A 423 -34.44 -5.55 -10.22
N LEU A 424 -33.74 -5.80 -9.10
CA LEU A 424 -34.04 -6.92 -8.20
C LEU A 424 -35.47 -6.88 -7.66
N ALA A 425 -36.09 -8.06 -7.59
CA ALA A 425 -37.41 -8.27 -7.02
C ALA A 425 -37.36 -9.32 -5.88
N PRO A 426 -37.78 -8.99 -4.65
CA PRO A 426 -38.29 -7.68 -4.21
C PRO A 426 -37.19 -6.59 -4.15
N PRO A 427 -37.55 -5.30 -4.17
CA PRO A 427 -36.56 -4.23 -4.09
C PRO A 427 -35.86 -4.21 -2.73
N LEU A 428 -34.56 -3.90 -2.73
CA LEU A 428 -33.76 -3.72 -1.52
C LEU A 428 -34.34 -2.60 -0.64
N SER A 429 -34.63 -2.92 0.62
CA SER A 429 -35.41 -2.06 1.53
C SER A 429 -34.66 -1.60 2.78
N VAL A 430 -33.35 -1.87 2.86
CA VAL A 430 -32.52 -1.52 4.02
C VAL A 430 -32.34 0.00 4.12
N PRO A 431 -32.62 0.61 5.28
CA PRO A 431 -32.46 2.05 5.47
C PRO A 431 -30.99 2.49 5.34
N GLU A 432 -30.71 3.48 4.50
CA GLU A 432 -29.37 4.03 4.30
C GLU A 432 -28.72 4.54 5.60
N GLU A 433 -29.53 5.06 6.53
CA GLU A 433 -29.07 5.59 7.82
C GLU A 433 -28.30 4.55 8.65
N ARG A 434 -28.65 3.26 8.51
CA ARG A 434 -27.92 2.17 9.17
C ARG A 434 -26.47 2.10 8.67
N PHE A 435 -26.25 2.22 7.37
CA PHE A 435 -24.92 2.19 6.78
C PHE A 435 -24.14 3.48 7.06
N GLU A 436 -24.82 4.63 7.06
CA GLU A 436 -24.23 5.91 7.48
C GLU A 436 -23.67 5.83 8.91
N GLN A 437 -24.45 5.26 9.84
CA GLN A 437 -24.03 5.08 11.24
C GLN A 437 -22.91 4.04 11.39
N ALA A 438 -22.98 2.93 10.63
CA ALA A 438 -21.92 1.91 10.65
C ALA A 438 -20.59 2.49 10.14
N LEU A 439 -20.61 3.29 9.07
CA LEU A 439 -19.41 3.93 8.52
C LEU A 439 -18.82 4.94 9.51
N ASP A 440 -19.66 5.77 10.14
CA ASP A 440 -19.24 6.72 11.17
C ASP A 440 -18.56 6.01 12.35
N THR A 441 -19.18 4.94 12.85
CA THR A 441 -18.65 4.12 13.96
C THR A 441 -17.32 3.51 13.58
N TYR A 442 -17.20 2.95 12.37
CA TYR A 442 -15.97 2.31 11.92
C TYR A 442 -14.82 3.32 11.77
N VAL A 443 -15.09 4.51 11.22
CA VAL A 443 -14.07 5.58 11.14
C VAL A 443 -13.62 6.03 12.52
N ARG A 444 -14.55 6.16 13.48
CA ARG A 444 -14.21 6.49 14.88
C ARG A 444 -13.29 5.45 15.51
N THR A 445 -13.52 4.16 15.25
CA THR A 445 -12.61 3.09 15.69
C THR A 445 -11.22 3.24 15.06
N LEU A 446 -11.15 3.49 13.75
CA LEU A 446 -9.88 3.69 13.05
C LEU A 446 -9.11 4.91 13.55
N ALA A 447 -9.81 5.97 13.96
CA ALA A 447 -9.19 7.17 14.52
C ALA A 447 -8.65 6.95 15.94
N ALA A 448 -9.36 6.17 16.77
CA ALA A 448 -8.95 5.87 18.14
C ALA A 448 -7.71 4.97 18.22
N ASP A 449 -7.53 4.08 17.25
CA ASP A 449 -6.45 3.10 17.27
C ASP A 449 -5.05 3.69 16.96
N ASP A 450 -4.95 4.95 16.52
CA ASP A 450 -3.79 5.88 16.27
C ASP A 450 -2.48 5.31 15.66
N ALA A 451 -2.36 3.99 15.52
CA ALA A 451 -1.11 3.29 15.28
C ALA A 451 -0.88 2.95 13.80
N GLN A 452 -1.90 2.96 12.92
CA GLN A 452 -1.73 2.53 11.52
C GLN A 452 -2.65 3.28 10.54
N THR A 453 -2.20 4.48 10.14
CA THR A 453 -2.85 5.43 9.21
C THR A 453 -3.11 4.94 7.78
N LEU A 454 -2.91 3.67 7.48
CA LEU A 454 -3.12 3.13 6.13
C LEU A 454 -4.55 2.61 5.89
N ALA A 455 -5.23 2.11 6.93
CA ALA A 455 -6.60 1.59 6.81
C ALA A 455 -7.61 2.70 6.52
N LEU A 456 -7.53 3.82 7.25
CA LEU A 456 -8.40 4.99 7.01
C LEU A 456 -8.19 5.59 5.62
N ASN A 457 -6.93 5.75 5.20
CA ASN A 457 -6.60 6.23 3.85
C ASN A 457 -7.12 5.28 2.76
N HIS A 458 -7.03 3.97 2.99
CA HIS A 458 -7.57 2.96 2.08
C HIS A 458 -9.09 3.04 1.97
N LEU A 459 -9.79 3.11 3.10
CA LEU A 459 -11.23 3.33 3.16
C LEU A 459 -11.62 4.61 2.42
N ALA A 460 -10.93 5.73 2.70
CA ALA A 460 -11.20 7.02 2.09
C ALA A 460 -11.09 6.99 0.57
N ARG A 461 -10.14 6.20 0.05
CA ARG A 461 -9.94 5.99 -1.37
C ARG A 461 -11.00 5.10 -2.01
N VAL A 462 -11.26 3.91 -1.45
CA VAL A 462 -12.28 2.98 -1.98
C VAL A 462 -13.64 3.66 -2.05
N HIS A 463 -13.93 4.52 -1.08
CA HIS A 463 -15.21 5.19 -0.91
C HIS A 463 -15.17 6.69 -1.24
N GLN A 464 -14.23 7.16 -2.06
CA GLN A 464 -14.06 8.61 -2.33
C GLN A 464 -15.36 9.28 -2.80
N SER A 465 -16.06 8.70 -3.78
CA SER A 465 -17.33 9.23 -4.30
C SER A 465 -18.46 9.18 -3.25
N LEU A 466 -18.49 8.13 -2.43
CA LEU A 466 -19.44 7.99 -1.32
C LEU A 466 -19.20 9.07 -0.27
N LEU A 467 -17.95 9.23 0.18
CA LEU A 467 -17.57 10.20 1.21
C LEU A 467 -17.83 11.63 0.76
N TYR A 468 -17.59 11.95 -0.52
CA TYR A 468 -17.98 13.23 -1.09
C TYR A 468 -19.49 13.45 -0.93
N ARG A 469 -20.32 12.51 -1.37
CA ARG A 469 -21.79 12.60 -1.26
C ARG A 469 -22.26 12.73 0.20
N LEU A 470 -21.68 11.97 1.12
CA LEU A 470 -22.06 11.99 2.54
C LEU A 470 -21.64 13.27 3.25
N THR A 471 -20.44 13.78 2.97
CA THR A 471 -19.91 15.00 3.60
C THR A 471 -20.77 16.23 3.29
N PHE A 472 -21.29 16.29 2.06
CA PHE A 472 -22.16 17.38 1.59
C PHE A 472 -23.65 17.07 1.72
N SER A 473 -24.02 15.98 2.41
CA SER A 473 -25.40 15.64 2.72
C SER A 473 -25.89 16.36 3.98
N PRO A 474 -27.19 16.71 4.09
CA PRO A 474 -27.79 17.16 5.34
C PRO A 474 -27.69 16.14 6.49
N ARG A 475 -27.48 14.86 6.18
CA ARG A 475 -27.31 13.76 7.15
C ARG A 475 -25.84 13.45 7.49
N ARG A 476 -24.91 14.33 7.12
CA ARG A 476 -23.48 14.15 7.38
C ARG A 476 -23.22 13.81 8.84
N ARG A 477 -22.30 12.89 9.08
CA ARG A 477 -21.78 12.53 10.41
C ARG A 477 -20.28 12.87 10.49
N ASP A 478 -19.76 13.02 11.69
CA ASP A 478 -18.39 13.51 11.91
C ASP A 478 -17.34 12.55 11.32
N GLY A 479 -17.57 11.24 11.40
CA GLY A 479 -16.72 10.23 10.78
C GLY A 479 -16.69 10.30 9.26
N HIS A 480 -17.77 10.74 8.61
CA HIS A 480 -17.77 10.92 7.14
C HIS A 480 -16.84 12.07 6.74
N LEU A 481 -16.95 13.20 7.44
CA LEU A 481 -16.07 14.35 7.22
C LEU A 481 -14.63 14.02 7.57
N TYR A 482 -14.39 13.36 8.71
CA TYR A 482 -13.05 12.96 9.14
C TYR A 482 -12.35 12.07 8.10
N ALA A 483 -13.04 11.04 7.60
CA ALA A 483 -12.50 10.19 6.53
C ALA A 483 -12.28 10.95 5.22
N TRP A 484 -13.15 11.91 4.89
CA TRP A 484 -12.99 12.75 3.71
C TRP A 484 -11.77 13.66 3.81
N LEU A 485 -11.47 14.26 4.97
CA LEU A 485 -10.29 15.10 5.20
C LEU A 485 -8.96 14.32 5.05
N HIS A 486 -8.99 13.00 5.22
CA HIS A 486 -7.84 12.11 5.07
C HIS A 486 -7.60 11.61 3.63
N ARG A 487 -8.39 12.07 2.65
CA ARG A 487 -8.21 11.68 1.24
C ARG A 487 -7.00 12.37 0.60
N ARG A 488 -6.47 11.76 -0.47
CA ARG A 488 -5.46 12.42 -1.33
C ARG A 488 -6.08 13.55 -2.15
N GLY A 489 -5.26 14.57 -2.45
CA GLY A 489 -5.63 15.66 -3.35
C GLY A 489 -6.55 16.70 -2.72
N LEU A 490 -6.43 16.93 -1.41
CA LEU A 490 -7.12 18.03 -0.74
C LEU A 490 -6.66 19.39 -1.31
N GLU A 491 -5.43 19.50 -1.82
CA GLU A 491 -4.90 20.73 -2.44
C GLU A 491 -5.70 21.22 -3.65
N ALA A 492 -6.45 20.32 -4.30
CA ALA A 492 -7.28 20.66 -5.46
C ALA A 492 -8.60 21.33 -5.07
N ASP A 493 -8.97 21.31 -3.79
CA ASP A 493 -10.19 21.92 -3.29
C ASP A 493 -10.01 23.42 -2.99
N THR A 494 -11.12 24.14 -2.88
CA THR A 494 -11.15 25.52 -2.37
C THR A 494 -11.67 25.55 -0.92
N PRO A 495 -11.29 26.56 -0.12
CA PRO A 495 -11.84 26.73 1.23
C PRO A 495 -13.37 26.73 1.28
N ASP A 496 -14.03 27.29 0.26
CA ASP A 496 -15.49 27.38 0.17
C ASP A 496 -16.18 26.02 -0.02
N MET A 497 -15.43 24.97 -0.38
CA MET A 497 -15.91 23.60 -0.47
C MET A 497 -15.90 22.88 0.88
N ILE A 498 -15.33 23.45 1.93
CA ILE A 498 -15.20 22.80 3.23
C ILE A 498 -16.22 23.39 4.21
N PRO A 499 -16.86 22.60 5.10
CA PRO A 499 -17.75 23.12 6.12
C PRO A 499 -17.08 24.13 7.07
N GLU A 500 -17.86 25.06 7.61
CA GLU A 500 -17.37 26.10 8.53
C GLU A 500 -16.85 25.48 9.86
N PRO A 501 -15.57 25.66 10.22
CA PRO A 501 -15.00 25.07 11.43
C PRO A 501 -15.73 25.45 12.72
N GLN A 502 -16.21 26.69 12.80
CA GLN A 502 -16.90 27.18 13.99
C GLN A 502 -18.18 26.39 14.32
N GLU A 503 -18.89 25.89 13.30
CA GLU A 503 -20.07 25.05 13.50
C GLU A 503 -19.72 23.75 14.26
N TYR A 504 -18.57 23.17 13.94
CA TYR A 504 -18.10 21.91 14.55
C TYR A 504 -17.53 22.11 15.94
N VAL A 505 -16.89 23.26 16.19
CA VAL A 505 -16.50 23.67 17.55
C VAL A 505 -17.72 23.79 18.45
N GLU A 506 -18.77 24.50 18.02
CA GLU A 506 -20.01 24.62 18.79
C GLU A 506 -20.70 23.28 19.04
N ARG A 507 -20.57 22.33 18.11
CA ARG A 507 -21.09 20.96 18.29
C ARG A 507 -20.26 20.19 19.32
N ALA A 508 -18.93 20.24 19.25
CA ALA A 508 -18.04 19.60 20.21
C ALA A 508 -18.26 20.15 21.63
N LEU A 509 -18.44 21.47 21.76
CA LEU A 509 -18.71 22.12 23.06
C LEU A 509 -20.10 21.76 23.63
N ARG A 510 -21.08 21.45 22.79
CA ARG A 510 -22.41 20.96 23.23
C ARG A 510 -22.41 19.50 23.66
N ASN A 511 -21.45 18.71 23.19
CA ASN A 511 -21.29 17.31 23.57
C ASN A 511 -19.83 17.00 23.97
N PRO A 512 -19.37 17.57 25.10
CA PRO A 512 -17.96 17.52 25.49
C PRO A 512 -17.44 16.11 25.84
N ALA A 513 -18.34 15.14 26.04
CA ALA A 513 -17.99 13.74 26.25
C ALA A 513 -17.56 13.00 24.96
N ASP A 514 -17.81 13.58 23.79
CA ASP A 514 -17.39 13.03 22.49
C ASP A 514 -16.05 13.65 22.06
N ASP A 515 -14.94 13.08 22.57
CA ASP A 515 -13.57 13.50 22.22
C ASP A 515 -13.35 13.58 20.70
N PHE A 516 -13.97 12.69 19.93
CA PHE A 516 -13.85 12.65 18.48
C PHE A 516 -14.43 13.89 17.80
N ALA A 517 -15.49 14.50 18.36
CA ALA A 517 -16.05 15.73 17.80
C ALA A 517 -15.04 16.88 17.85
N ALA A 518 -14.25 16.98 18.93
CA ALA A 518 -13.17 17.94 19.04
C ALA A 518 -12.01 17.65 18.07
N GLN A 519 -11.70 16.37 17.83
CA GLN A 519 -10.70 15.95 16.83
C GLN A 519 -11.13 16.36 15.42
N VAL A 520 -12.38 16.07 15.03
CA VAL A 520 -12.92 16.46 13.71
C VAL A 520 -12.89 17.98 13.53
N ALA A 521 -13.28 18.75 14.54
CA ALA A 521 -13.23 20.21 14.49
C ALA A 521 -11.79 20.74 14.30
N ALA A 522 -10.80 20.13 14.97
CA ALA A 522 -9.40 20.50 14.85
C ALA A 522 -8.82 20.17 13.46
N GLU A 523 -9.08 18.97 12.93
CA GLU A 523 -8.67 18.57 11.57
C GLU A 523 -9.29 19.48 10.50
N LEU A 524 -10.57 19.81 10.66
CA LEU A 524 -11.31 20.70 9.77
C LEU A 524 -10.69 22.11 9.77
N ALA A 525 -10.43 22.68 10.95
CA ALA A 525 -9.78 23.98 11.09
C ALA A 525 -8.36 23.97 10.48
N GLU A 526 -7.62 22.87 10.67
CA GLU A 526 -6.28 22.70 10.11
C GLU A 526 -6.30 22.65 8.57
N ALA A 527 -7.31 22.00 7.99
CA ALA A 527 -7.54 21.94 6.55
C ALA A 527 -7.86 23.32 5.96
N VAL A 528 -8.67 24.14 6.64
CA VAL A 528 -8.95 25.53 6.19
C VAL A 528 -7.67 26.37 6.19
N VAL A 529 -6.83 26.25 7.22
CA VAL A 529 -5.51 26.91 7.26
C VAL A 529 -4.61 26.42 6.12
N PHE A 530 -4.61 25.11 5.84
CA PHE A 530 -3.85 24.53 4.75
C PHE A 530 -4.24 25.12 3.39
N LEU A 531 -5.53 25.17 3.07
CA LEU A 531 -6.04 25.72 1.81
C LEU A 531 -5.90 27.24 1.70
N SER A 532 -5.64 27.93 2.82
CA SER A 532 -5.43 29.38 2.86
C SER A 532 -3.97 29.80 2.77
N LYS A 533 -3.02 28.85 2.76
CA LYS A 533 -1.57 29.10 2.92
C LYS A 533 -0.96 30.03 1.86
N ASP A 534 -1.46 30.01 0.63
CA ASP A 534 -0.93 30.82 -0.47
C ASP A 534 -1.60 32.20 -0.59
N LYS A 535 -2.61 32.49 0.25
CA LYS A 535 -3.24 33.81 0.33
C LYS A 535 -2.45 34.68 1.32
N ALA A 536 -2.24 35.95 1.00
CA ALA A 536 -1.70 36.91 1.96
C ALA A 536 -2.76 37.16 3.05
N VAL A 537 -2.61 36.51 4.20
CA VAL A 537 -3.52 36.62 5.34
C VAL A 537 -3.00 37.70 6.30
N THR A 538 -3.86 38.63 6.72
CA THR A 538 -3.47 39.66 7.71
C THR A 538 -3.37 39.04 9.13
N PRO A 539 -2.65 39.67 10.08
CA PRO A 539 -2.60 39.18 11.46
C PRO A 539 -3.97 38.98 12.10
N GLU A 540 -4.93 39.86 11.79
CA GLU A 540 -6.32 39.74 12.27
C GLU A 540 -7.01 38.50 11.70
N GLN A 541 -6.79 38.21 10.41
CA GLN A 541 -7.34 37.01 9.77
C GLN A 541 -6.66 35.72 10.26
N GLN A 542 -5.35 35.76 10.56
CA GLN A 542 -4.64 34.63 11.19
C GLN A 542 -5.25 34.32 12.56
N GLN A 543 -5.56 35.34 13.36
CA GLN A 543 -6.24 35.15 14.64
C GLN A 543 -7.62 34.50 14.47
N VAL A 544 -8.40 34.92 13.47
CA VAL A 544 -9.70 34.29 13.16
C VAL A 544 -9.54 32.82 12.81
N LEU A 545 -8.53 32.46 12.02
CA LEU A 545 -8.25 31.06 11.67
C LEU A 545 -7.84 30.19 12.87
N LEU A 546 -7.31 30.80 13.94
CA LEU A 546 -6.91 30.10 15.18
C LEU A 546 -8.04 29.98 16.21
N GLN A 547 -9.08 30.82 16.12
CA GLN A 547 -10.21 30.83 17.07
C GLN A 547 -10.84 29.45 17.31
N PRO A 548 -11.05 28.59 16.29
CA PRO A 548 -11.61 27.26 16.52
C PRO A 548 -10.80 26.42 17.50
N PHE A 549 -9.46 26.47 17.40
CA PHE A 549 -8.57 25.75 18.31
C PHE A 549 -8.60 26.36 19.71
N ASP A 550 -8.51 27.68 19.80
CA ASP A 550 -8.49 28.40 21.09
C ASP A 550 -9.76 28.14 21.89
N ALA A 551 -10.92 28.11 21.24
CA ALA A 551 -12.21 27.82 21.87
C ALA A 551 -12.28 26.40 22.47
N LEU A 552 -11.78 25.39 21.74
CA LEU A 552 -11.75 24.00 22.23
C LEU A 552 -10.76 23.82 23.40
N ILE A 553 -9.59 24.47 23.34
CA ILE A 553 -8.56 24.39 24.38
C ILE A 553 -9.04 25.08 25.67
N ALA A 554 -9.68 26.25 25.55
CA ALA A 554 -10.15 27.02 26.69
C ALA A 554 -11.34 26.39 27.42
N SER A 555 -12.09 25.51 26.76
CA SER A 555 -13.27 24.87 27.35
C SER A 555 -12.88 23.92 28.49
N PRO A 556 -13.42 24.07 29.71
CA PRO A 556 -13.15 23.16 30.81
C PRO A 556 -13.72 21.75 30.56
N ASP A 557 -14.75 21.64 29.72
CA ASP A 557 -15.51 20.41 29.54
C ASP A 557 -14.84 19.43 28.57
N ILE A 558 -13.96 19.90 27.69
CA ILE A 558 -13.22 19.04 26.75
C ILE A 558 -12.12 18.28 27.49
N ALA A 559 -12.07 16.96 27.28
CA ALA A 559 -11.10 16.08 27.93
C ALA A 559 -9.65 16.44 27.58
N SER A 560 -8.73 16.14 28.50
CA SER A 560 -7.29 16.43 28.32
C SER A 560 -6.69 15.71 27.10
N SER A 561 -7.10 14.48 26.82
CA SER A 561 -6.73 13.71 25.62
C SER A 561 -7.08 14.46 24.34
N ALA A 562 -8.33 14.89 24.20
CA ALA A 562 -8.80 15.68 23.07
C ALA A 562 -8.07 17.02 22.98
N LYS A 563 -7.87 17.73 24.10
CA LYS A 563 -7.10 19.00 24.11
C LYS A 563 -5.68 18.82 23.60
N ASN A 564 -5.01 17.73 23.95
CA ASN A 564 -3.65 17.47 23.47
C ASN A 564 -3.62 17.30 21.94
N HIS A 565 -4.62 16.61 21.38
CA HIS A 565 -4.80 16.51 19.94
C HIS A 565 -5.09 17.90 19.33
N VAL A 566 -6.03 18.68 19.88
CA VAL A 566 -6.31 20.05 19.38
C VAL A 566 -5.05 20.93 19.40
N ARG A 567 -4.24 20.86 20.47
CA ARG A 567 -2.98 21.61 20.60
C ARG A 567 -1.95 21.17 19.56
N HIS A 568 -1.85 19.88 19.24
CA HIS A 568 -1.01 19.39 18.14
C HIS A 568 -1.41 20.02 16.79
N HIS A 569 -2.70 19.99 16.45
CA HIS A 569 -3.21 20.56 15.20
C HIS A 569 -3.11 22.09 15.17
N ARG A 570 -3.31 22.76 16.30
CA ARG A 570 -3.06 24.20 16.47
C ARG A 570 -1.60 24.55 16.19
N ALA A 571 -0.65 23.80 16.74
CA ALA A 571 0.77 24.00 16.48
C ALA A 571 1.13 23.81 14.99
N LYS A 572 0.50 22.84 14.32
CA LYS A 572 0.63 22.62 12.88
C LYS A 572 0.06 23.78 12.06
N ALA A 573 -1.07 24.35 12.49
CA ALA A 573 -1.65 25.55 11.89
C ALA A 573 -0.74 26.78 12.07
N LEU A 574 -0.28 27.07 13.29
CA LEU A 574 0.69 28.15 13.60
C LEU A 574 1.93 28.07 12.72
N LYS A 575 2.50 26.86 12.61
CA LYS A 575 3.65 26.59 11.74
C LYS A 575 3.36 26.95 10.29
N ARG A 576 2.18 26.58 9.75
CA ARG A 576 1.80 26.90 8.36
C ARG A 576 1.62 28.40 8.12
N MET A 577 1.21 29.15 9.14
CA MET A 577 1.10 30.61 9.10
C MET A 577 2.43 31.34 9.32
N GLY A 578 3.51 30.61 9.58
CA GLY A 578 4.84 31.18 9.81
C GLY A 578 5.11 31.61 11.25
N GLN A 579 4.20 31.32 12.19
CA GLN A 579 4.35 31.60 13.62
C GLN A 579 5.14 30.47 14.32
N TYR A 580 6.38 30.25 13.89
CA TYR A 580 7.20 29.12 14.35
C TYR A 580 7.49 29.15 15.85
N GLU A 581 7.68 30.33 16.45
CA GLU A 581 8.03 30.47 17.87
C GLU A 581 6.86 30.10 18.80
N GLU A 582 5.65 30.51 18.43
CA GLU A 582 4.42 30.14 19.13
C GLU A 582 4.16 28.63 18.99
N ALA A 583 4.37 28.06 17.80
CA ALA A 583 4.26 26.62 17.59
C ALA A 583 5.26 25.82 18.45
N VAL A 584 6.53 26.26 18.56
CA VAL A 584 7.52 25.63 19.45
C VAL A 584 7.08 25.73 20.91
N THR A 585 6.58 26.89 21.33
CA THR A 585 6.12 27.11 22.71
C THR A 585 4.97 26.16 23.07
N GLU A 586 3.99 26.02 22.18
CA GLU A 586 2.85 25.11 22.33
C GLU A 586 3.30 23.65 22.46
N LEU A 587 4.23 23.22 21.60
CA LEU A 587 4.72 21.84 21.53
C LEU A 587 5.64 21.46 22.69
N GLU A 588 6.51 22.38 23.14
CA GLU A 588 7.34 22.15 24.34
C GLU A 588 6.47 22.12 25.61
N ALA A 589 5.40 22.92 25.67
CA ALA A 589 4.45 22.84 26.78
C ALA A 589 3.76 21.48 26.82
N LEU A 590 3.27 20.97 25.67
CA LEU A 590 2.72 19.62 25.57
C LEU A 590 3.71 18.55 26.04
N LEU A 591 4.96 18.62 25.56
CA LEU A 591 6.00 17.68 25.91
C LEU A 591 6.36 17.73 27.40
N SER A 592 6.37 18.92 28.00
CA SER A 592 6.62 19.10 29.43
C SER A 592 5.47 18.57 30.30
N GLU A 593 4.23 18.68 29.85
CA GLU A 593 3.05 18.23 30.60
C GLU A 593 2.89 16.70 30.56
N LEU A 594 3.17 16.07 29.41
CA LEU A 594 2.97 14.63 29.20
C LEU A 594 4.23 13.78 29.41
N GLY A 595 5.42 14.41 29.39
CA GLY A 595 6.69 13.72 29.33
C GLY A 595 6.97 13.10 27.95
N GLU A 596 8.21 12.67 27.70
CA GLU A 596 8.62 12.15 26.38
C GLU A 596 7.89 10.86 26.00
N ALA A 597 7.75 9.92 26.95
CA ALA A 597 7.03 8.66 26.72
C ALA A 597 5.51 8.83 26.57
N GLY A 598 4.93 9.84 27.23
CA GLY A 598 3.50 10.15 27.12
C GLY A 598 3.13 11.02 25.93
N THR A 599 4.11 11.61 25.24
CA THR A 599 3.88 12.48 24.09
C THR A 599 3.86 11.68 22.78
N PRO A 600 2.80 11.80 21.96
CA PRO A 600 2.72 11.11 20.68
C PRO A 600 3.96 11.34 19.80
N PRO A 601 4.53 10.30 19.15
CA PRO A 601 5.70 10.44 18.29
C PRO A 601 5.54 11.50 17.19
N ALA A 602 4.33 11.65 16.65
CA ALA A 602 4.01 12.68 15.66
C ALA A 602 4.17 14.11 16.20
N THR A 603 3.84 14.35 17.48
CA THR A 603 4.03 15.64 18.16
C THR A 603 5.52 15.93 18.37
N ARG A 604 6.30 14.94 18.82
CA ARG A 604 7.77 15.05 18.96
C ARG A 604 8.44 15.36 17.60
N LEU A 605 7.99 14.69 16.53
CA LEU A 605 8.45 14.97 15.17
C LEU A 605 8.07 16.37 14.70
N LEU A 606 6.84 16.82 14.96
CA LEU A 606 6.39 18.18 14.61
C LEU A 606 7.23 19.24 15.32
N LEU A 607 7.55 19.04 16.59
CA LEU A 607 8.44 19.92 17.35
C LEU A 607 9.84 19.97 16.73
N ALA A 608 10.46 18.80 16.50
CA ALA A 608 11.78 18.73 15.87
C ALA A 608 11.79 19.44 14.51
N ARG A 609 10.78 19.19 13.67
CA ARG A 609 10.64 19.85 12.36
C ARG A 609 10.52 21.37 12.51
N THR A 610 9.70 21.85 13.43
CA THR A 610 9.48 23.30 13.64
C THR A 610 10.76 23.98 14.14
N LEU A 611 11.51 23.36 15.05
CA LEU A 611 12.81 23.85 15.51
C LEU A 611 13.83 24.00 14.37
N THR A 612 13.82 23.09 13.39
CA THR A 612 14.72 23.20 12.22
C THR A 612 14.31 24.28 11.20
N GLU A 613 13.12 24.85 11.32
CA GLU A 613 12.56 25.85 10.39
C GLU A 613 12.48 27.25 11.00
N LEU A 614 12.99 27.43 12.23
CA LEU A 614 12.98 28.72 12.91
C LEU A 614 13.73 29.79 12.11
N PRO A 615 13.18 31.02 12.03
CA PRO A 615 13.87 32.15 11.41
C PRO A 615 15.21 32.46 12.09
N LYS A 616 16.17 32.99 11.31
CA LYS A 616 17.43 33.51 11.87
C LYS A 616 17.13 34.61 12.89
N GLY A 617 17.76 34.55 14.06
CA GLY A 617 17.58 35.54 15.14
C GLY A 617 16.45 35.22 16.12
N SER A 618 15.79 34.07 15.98
CA SER A 618 14.80 33.59 16.96
C SER A 618 15.38 33.53 18.39
N PRO A 619 14.60 33.85 19.44
CA PRO A 619 15.06 33.84 20.82
C PRO A 619 15.19 32.42 21.41
N VAL A 620 14.74 31.39 20.69
CA VAL A 620 14.85 29.99 21.11
C VAL A 620 16.32 29.59 21.21
N LYS A 621 16.75 29.11 22.39
CA LYS A 621 18.13 28.70 22.64
C LYS A 621 18.41 27.31 22.08
N ASN A 622 19.54 27.15 21.37
CA ASN A 622 20.02 25.88 20.82
C ASN A 622 18.94 25.01 20.14
N PRO A 623 18.17 25.55 19.17
CA PRO A 623 17.08 24.81 18.53
C PRO A 623 17.59 23.57 17.77
N GLY A 624 18.80 23.66 17.20
CA GLY A 624 19.48 22.55 16.52
C GLY A 624 19.76 21.35 17.42
N GLY A 625 20.37 21.60 18.59
CA GLY A 625 20.65 20.54 19.56
C GLY A 625 19.39 19.89 20.13
N ARG A 626 18.32 20.67 20.36
CA ARG A 626 17.02 20.13 20.80
C ARG A 626 16.35 19.30 19.71
N ALA A 627 16.36 19.76 18.46
CA ALA A 627 15.86 18.98 17.33
C ALA A 627 16.64 17.67 17.17
N LYS A 628 17.97 17.70 17.28
CA LYS A 628 18.84 16.52 17.23
C LYS A 628 18.42 15.47 18.26
N ALA A 629 18.25 15.86 19.52
CA ALA A 629 17.87 14.94 20.59
C ALA A 629 16.52 14.26 20.34
N LEU A 630 15.52 15.02 19.89
CA LEU A 630 14.19 14.48 19.56
C LEU A 630 14.21 13.52 18.37
N LEU A 631 15.00 13.83 17.33
CA LEU A 631 15.09 12.98 16.14
C LEU A 631 15.79 11.65 16.46
N LEU A 632 16.86 11.69 17.25
CA LEU A 632 17.55 10.46 17.67
C LEU A 632 16.68 9.60 18.58
N SER A 633 15.96 10.19 19.55
CA SER A 633 15.07 9.40 20.41
C SER A 633 13.93 8.74 19.64
N LEU A 634 13.40 9.38 18.60
CA LEU A 634 12.41 8.75 17.71
C LEU A 634 12.96 7.55 16.93
N LEU A 635 14.25 7.59 16.55
CA LEU A 635 14.91 6.47 15.86
C LEU A 635 15.25 5.34 16.83
N GLU A 636 15.70 5.67 18.04
CA GLU A 636 15.96 4.73 19.14
C GLU A 636 14.68 4.00 19.54
N ASP A 637 13.57 4.73 19.80
CA ASP A 637 12.25 4.17 20.10
C ASP A 637 11.82 3.17 19.00
N ALA A 638 12.04 3.53 17.73
CA ALA A 638 11.67 2.69 16.59
C ALA A 638 12.52 1.43 16.45
N LYS A 639 13.79 1.51 16.84
CA LYS A 639 14.71 0.37 16.85
C LYS A 639 14.39 -0.59 18.01
N GLU A 640 14.09 -0.07 19.20
CA GLU A 640 13.76 -0.88 20.37
C GLU A 640 12.35 -1.48 20.31
N HIS A 641 11.39 -0.77 19.72
CA HIS A 641 9.99 -1.19 19.65
C HIS A 641 9.42 -1.18 18.21
N PRO A 642 9.93 -2.02 17.28
CA PRO A 642 9.56 -1.97 15.84
C PRO A 642 8.08 -2.24 15.54
N ALA A 643 7.36 -2.88 16.47
CA ALA A 643 5.93 -3.18 16.34
C ALA A 643 5.04 -1.96 16.67
N GLY A 644 5.48 -1.08 17.58
CA GLY A 644 4.73 0.12 18.00
C GLY A 644 5.14 1.40 17.29
N ALA A 645 6.21 1.38 16.50
CA ALA A 645 6.75 2.56 15.85
C ALA A 645 6.08 2.87 14.51
N SER A 646 5.70 4.13 14.33
CA SER A 646 5.14 4.62 13.07
C SER A 646 6.23 4.78 12.01
N ALA A 647 6.15 3.98 10.94
CA ALA A 647 7.08 4.05 9.82
C ALA A 647 7.19 5.45 9.19
N SER A 648 6.07 6.19 9.10
CA SER A 648 6.07 7.55 8.54
C SER A 648 6.81 8.53 9.46
N VAL A 649 6.67 8.37 10.78
CA VAL A 649 7.38 9.20 11.76
C VAL A 649 8.88 8.89 11.73
N THR A 650 9.26 7.62 11.72
CA THR A 650 10.67 7.18 11.69
C THR A 650 11.39 7.67 10.43
N LEU A 651 10.77 7.49 9.25
CA LEU A 651 11.36 7.94 7.98
C LEU A 651 11.50 9.47 7.94
N ALA A 652 10.47 10.21 8.36
CA ALA A 652 10.53 11.66 8.44
C ALA A 652 11.58 12.16 9.46
N ALA A 653 11.80 11.43 10.56
CA ALA A 653 12.84 11.75 11.51
C ALA A 653 14.24 11.60 10.88
N ALA A 654 14.47 10.49 10.17
CA ALA A 654 15.72 10.25 9.45
C ALA A 654 15.99 11.30 8.36
N GLU A 655 14.97 11.68 7.59
CA GLU A 655 15.06 12.74 6.58
C GLU A 655 15.52 14.08 7.19
N LEU A 656 15.03 14.43 8.38
CA LEU A 656 15.35 15.71 9.03
C LEU A 656 16.79 15.79 9.56
N LEU A 657 17.47 14.67 9.80
CA LEU A 657 18.85 14.64 10.29
C LEU A 657 19.82 15.36 9.34
N ARG A 658 19.55 15.38 8.03
CA ARG A 658 20.41 16.05 7.04
C ARG A 658 20.40 17.58 7.13
N ARG A 659 19.42 18.17 7.84
CA ARG A 659 19.29 19.63 7.91
C ARG A 659 20.48 20.20 8.66
N SER A 660 21.17 21.16 8.06
CA SER A 660 22.40 21.73 8.64
C SER A 660 22.20 22.34 10.03
N VAL A 661 20.99 22.79 10.35
CA VAL A 661 20.64 23.34 11.67
C VAL A 661 20.75 22.28 12.78
N VAL A 662 20.51 21.00 12.46
CA VAL A 662 20.56 19.88 13.43
C VAL A 662 22.00 19.58 13.85
N GLY A 663 22.98 19.85 12.98
CA GLY A 663 24.40 19.66 13.30
C GLY A 663 24.80 18.19 13.50
N VAL A 664 24.15 17.27 12.77
CA VAL A 664 24.47 15.84 12.79
C VAL A 664 25.32 15.49 11.57
N GLU A 665 26.43 14.80 11.82
CA GLU A 665 27.17 14.10 10.77
C GLU A 665 26.44 12.79 10.45
N VAL A 666 25.49 12.85 9.51
CA VAL A 666 24.60 11.73 9.16
C VAL A 666 25.36 10.43 8.86
N VAL A 667 26.53 10.53 8.22
CA VAL A 667 27.42 9.39 7.92
C VAL A 667 27.77 8.57 9.16
N SER A 668 27.95 9.21 10.33
CA SER A 668 28.27 8.53 11.59
C SER A 668 27.07 7.86 12.27
N VAL A 669 25.85 8.27 11.92
CA VAL A 669 24.60 7.77 12.52
C VAL A 669 24.01 6.61 11.71
N ILE A 670 24.21 6.61 10.39
CA ILE A 670 23.68 5.59 9.49
C ILE A 670 23.95 4.14 9.94
N PRO A 671 25.19 3.75 10.30
CA PRO A 671 25.48 2.37 10.67
C PRO A 671 24.62 1.84 11.83
N GLU A 672 24.23 2.72 12.76
CA GLU A 672 23.43 2.34 13.93
C GLU A 672 21.98 1.96 13.58
N PHE A 673 21.43 2.56 12.52
CA PHE A 673 20.03 2.42 12.10
C PHE A 673 19.87 1.80 10.70
N SER A 674 20.95 1.26 10.12
CA SER A 674 21.00 0.83 8.72
C SER A 674 19.92 -0.20 8.37
N GLU A 675 19.82 -1.30 9.13
CA GLU A 675 18.82 -2.36 8.89
C GLU A 675 17.37 -1.85 9.03
N LEU A 676 17.10 -1.02 10.05
CA LEU A 676 15.78 -0.43 10.28
C LEU A 676 15.40 0.46 9.10
N LEU A 677 16.29 1.37 8.69
CA LEU A 677 16.01 2.33 7.62
C LEU A 677 15.97 1.66 6.24
N GLU A 678 16.83 0.67 5.97
CA GLU A 678 16.79 -0.15 4.75
C GLU A 678 15.42 -0.82 4.62
N SER A 679 14.97 -1.51 5.68
CA SER A 679 13.67 -2.20 5.66
C SER A 679 12.50 -1.22 5.52
N LEU A 680 12.52 -0.08 6.23
CA LEU A 680 11.44 0.91 6.17
C LEU A 680 11.39 1.64 4.83
N ILE A 681 12.53 2.04 4.25
CA ILE A 681 12.60 2.71 2.95
C ILE A 681 12.13 1.77 1.87
N VAL A 682 12.69 0.56 1.78
CA VAL A 682 12.29 -0.41 0.77
C VAL A 682 10.81 -0.71 0.89
N ALA A 683 10.32 -0.92 2.12
CA ALA A 683 8.91 -1.22 2.34
C ALA A 683 8.00 0.01 2.12
N ALA A 684 8.45 1.24 2.34
CA ALA A 684 7.70 2.46 2.01
C ALA A 684 7.64 2.69 0.50
N THR A 685 8.77 2.57 -0.21
CA THR A 685 8.84 2.74 -1.67
C THR A 685 8.08 1.63 -2.41
N ARG A 686 8.16 0.37 -1.97
CA ARG A 686 7.34 -0.73 -2.53
C ARG A 686 5.84 -0.53 -2.30
N ARG A 687 5.50 0.22 -1.25
CA ARG A 687 4.16 0.74 -0.96
C ARG A 687 4.00 2.17 -1.47
N GLY A 688 4.76 2.61 -2.48
CA GLY A 688 4.57 3.89 -3.21
C GLY A 688 4.39 5.13 -2.31
N LEU A 689 4.85 5.04 -1.06
CA LEU A 689 4.81 6.10 -0.10
C LEU A 689 6.00 7.00 -0.42
N GLU A 690 5.74 8.26 -0.75
CA GLU A 690 6.79 9.25 -1.09
C GLU A 690 7.88 9.34 -0.01
N GLN A 691 7.55 9.00 1.24
CA GLN A 691 8.48 9.05 2.37
C GLN A 691 9.68 8.13 2.15
N GLY A 692 9.51 7.01 1.44
CA GLY A 692 10.59 6.11 1.05
C GLY A 692 11.65 6.80 0.20
N PRO A 693 11.33 7.21 -1.05
CA PRO A 693 12.28 7.91 -1.91
C PRO A 693 12.73 9.26 -1.33
N LEU A 694 11.88 10.01 -0.63
CA LEU A 694 12.31 11.26 0.04
C LEU A 694 13.41 10.99 1.08
N THR A 695 13.24 9.97 1.90
CA THR A 695 14.23 9.59 2.92
C THR A 695 15.48 9.02 2.27
N PHE A 696 15.35 8.19 1.24
CA PHE A 696 16.51 7.64 0.54
C PHE A 696 17.31 8.74 -0.16
N ALA A 697 16.67 9.64 -0.90
CA ALA A 697 17.31 10.81 -1.50
C ALA A 697 17.99 11.69 -0.44
N ALA A 698 17.39 11.82 0.74
CA ALA A 698 17.95 12.57 1.85
C ALA A 698 19.22 11.97 2.44
N LEU A 699 19.37 10.65 2.38
CA LEU A 699 20.46 9.91 3.01
C LEU A 699 21.45 9.31 1.99
N ALA A 700 21.13 9.30 0.69
CA ALA A 700 21.86 8.61 -0.38
C ALA A 700 23.38 8.86 -0.31
N THR A 701 23.81 10.13 -0.33
CA THR A 701 25.23 10.49 -0.26
C THR A 701 25.90 10.03 1.04
N ALA A 702 25.17 10.09 2.16
CA ALA A 702 25.72 9.65 3.44
C ALA A 702 25.82 8.12 3.52
N TRP A 703 24.87 7.40 2.89
CA TRP A 703 24.94 5.95 2.75
C TRP A 703 26.08 5.52 1.85
N GLN A 704 26.28 6.19 0.71
CA GLN A 704 27.41 5.90 -0.18
C GLN A 704 28.76 6.03 0.54
N ALA A 705 28.90 7.03 1.41
CA ALA A 705 30.12 7.22 2.19
C ALA A 705 30.28 6.21 3.35
N ALA A 706 29.18 5.75 3.96
CA ALA A 706 29.20 4.88 5.12
C ALA A 706 29.19 3.37 4.76
N ASP A 707 28.38 2.99 3.78
CA ASP A 707 28.10 1.61 3.36
C ASP A 707 27.55 1.58 1.91
N GLU A 708 28.47 1.52 0.94
CA GLU A 708 28.15 1.50 -0.49
C GLU A 708 27.33 0.26 -0.89
N GLU A 709 27.56 -0.89 -0.25
CA GLU A 709 26.78 -2.11 -0.53
C GLU A 709 25.32 -1.93 -0.12
N ALA A 710 25.06 -1.34 1.06
CA ALA A 710 23.69 -1.04 1.51
C ALA A 710 22.98 -0.06 0.56
N PHE A 711 23.67 0.98 0.08
CA PHE A 711 23.12 1.89 -0.92
C PHE A 711 22.59 1.12 -2.14
N TRP A 712 23.40 0.23 -2.71
CA TRP A 712 23.01 -0.54 -3.89
C TRP A 712 21.93 -1.59 -3.60
N ARG A 713 21.91 -2.20 -2.41
CA ARG A 713 20.81 -3.10 -2.00
C ARG A 713 19.48 -2.34 -1.96
N ILE A 714 19.45 -1.16 -1.33
CA ILE A 714 18.25 -0.32 -1.24
C ILE A 714 17.82 0.14 -2.63
N PHE A 715 18.74 0.72 -3.42
CA PHE A 715 18.45 1.21 -4.76
C PHE A 715 17.88 0.11 -5.68
N LYS A 716 18.49 -1.08 -5.70
CA LYS A 716 18.02 -2.21 -6.51
C LYS A 716 16.68 -2.76 -6.04
N ALA A 717 16.37 -2.66 -4.74
CA ALA A 717 15.12 -3.13 -4.15
C ALA A 717 13.95 -2.15 -4.32
N MET A 718 14.22 -0.89 -4.67
CA MET A 718 13.25 0.17 -4.87
C MET A 718 12.69 0.16 -6.32
N PRO A 719 11.36 0.10 -6.51
CA PRO A 719 10.76 0.26 -7.83
C PRO A 719 10.81 1.73 -8.25
N ILE A 720 11.46 2.04 -9.38
CA ILE A 720 11.44 3.40 -9.96
C ILE A 720 10.03 3.65 -10.54
N PRO A 721 9.30 4.68 -10.07
CA PRO A 721 7.96 5.01 -10.53
C PRO A 721 8.02 5.72 -11.89
N SER A 722 6.86 6.00 -12.46
CA SER A 722 6.78 6.69 -13.74
C SER A 722 6.75 8.15 -13.44
N LEU A 723 7.15 8.94 -14.41
CA LEU A 723 6.99 10.38 -14.32
C LEU A 723 5.51 10.71 -14.07
N GLU A 724 4.59 10.12 -14.83
CA GLU A 724 3.14 10.36 -14.81
C GLU A 724 2.49 10.01 -13.47
N SER A 725 3.00 8.99 -12.78
CA SER A 725 2.50 8.51 -11.49
C SER A 725 2.79 9.47 -10.34
N ILE A 726 3.81 10.32 -10.50
CA ILE A 726 4.19 11.32 -9.52
C ILE A 726 3.46 12.63 -9.81
N THR A 727 2.69 13.07 -8.81
CA THR A 727 1.96 14.34 -8.83
C THR A 727 2.67 15.44 -8.05
N ARG A 728 3.63 15.10 -7.18
CA ARG A 728 4.33 16.06 -6.31
C ARG A 728 5.76 16.31 -6.76
N ASP A 729 6.12 17.58 -6.88
CA ASP A 729 7.48 18.02 -7.24
C ASP A 729 8.55 17.50 -6.27
N SER A 730 8.23 17.33 -4.99
CA SER A 730 9.17 16.79 -3.98
C SER A 730 9.63 15.38 -4.28
N GLU A 731 8.73 14.53 -4.76
CA GLU A 731 9.04 13.14 -5.13
C GLU A 731 9.79 13.07 -6.47
N LEU A 732 9.44 13.94 -7.44
CA LEU A 732 10.22 14.08 -8.68
C LEU A 732 11.68 14.43 -8.39
N VAL A 733 11.89 15.42 -7.51
CA VAL A 733 13.24 15.82 -7.07
C VAL A 733 13.95 14.66 -6.38
N ALA A 734 13.27 13.94 -5.48
CA ALA A 734 13.88 12.82 -4.77
C ALA A 734 14.41 11.73 -5.71
N TRP A 735 13.62 11.32 -6.71
CA TRP A 735 14.07 10.34 -7.70
C TRP A 735 15.21 10.85 -8.57
N GLY A 736 15.17 12.11 -8.98
CA GLY A 736 16.29 12.74 -9.68
C GLY A 736 17.60 12.68 -8.87
N GLU A 737 17.55 13.01 -7.57
CA GLU A 737 18.71 12.95 -6.67
C GLU A 737 19.22 11.52 -6.46
N ILE A 738 18.33 10.54 -6.29
CA ILE A 738 18.70 9.13 -6.14
C ILE A 738 19.44 8.63 -7.39
N LEU A 739 18.92 8.95 -8.58
CA LEU A 739 19.52 8.54 -9.85
C LEU A 739 20.86 9.22 -10.11
N VAL A 740 21.00 10.50 -9.77
CA VAL A 740 22.29 11.20 -9.83
C VAL A 740 23.30 10.55 -8.89
N ALA A 741 22.89 10.24 -7.65
CA ALA A 741 23.75 9.57 -6.69
C ALA A 741 24.19 8.19 -7.23
N ALA A 742 23.28 7.40 -7.79
CA ALA A 742 23.62 6.10 -8.41
C ALA A 742 24.59 6.25 -9.59
N ALA A 743 24.39 7.27 -10.44
CA ALA A 743 25.22 7.53 -11.62
C ALA A 743 26.67 7.93 -11.28
N GLU A 744 26.93 8.49 -10.11
CA GLU A 744 28.28 8.87 -9.67
C GLU A 744 29.16 7.65 -9.36
N HIS A 745 28.56 6.48 -9.14
CA HIS A 745 29.26 5.25 -8.74
C HIS A 745 29.17 4.11 -9.78
N ASP A 746 28.23 4.15 -10.72
CA ASP A 746 28.14 3.20 -11.84
C ASP A 746 28.75 3.79 -13.12
N GLN A 747 30.04 3.53 -13.36
CA GLN A 747 30.74 4.07 -14.53
C GLN A 747 30.19 3.57 -15.87
N GLU A 748 29.66 2.34 -15.93
CA GLU A 748 29.13 1.75 -17.17
C GLU A 748 27.68 2.22 -17.44
N GLY A 749 26.85 2.35 -16.41
CA GLY A 749 25.45 2.79 -16.51
C GLY A 749 25.21 4.29 -16.31
N SER A 750 26.24 5.08 -15.95
CA SER A 750 26.13 6.49 -15.54
C SER A 750 25.29 7.33 -16.50
N LYS A 751 25.54 7.21 -17.81
CA LYS A 751 24.82 8.00 -18.82
C LYS A 751 23.32 7.71 -18.83
N GLY A 752 22.92 6.43 -18.73
CA GLY A 752 21.51 6.04 -18.71
C GLY A 752 20.79 6.56 -17.47
N LEU A 753 21.44 6.44 -16.30
CA LEU A 753 20.91 6.94 -15.04
C LEU A 753 20.77 8.48 -15.03
N LEU A 754 21.75 9.20 -15.61
CA LEU A 754 21.68 10.66 -15.76
C LEU A 754 20.59 11.09 -16.75
N GLU A 755 20.40 10.37 -17.86
CA GLU A 755 19.28 10.63 -18.77
C GLU A 755 17.94 10.44 -18.07
N GLU A 756 17.78 9.37 -17.28
CA GLU A 756 16.58 9.12 -16.49
C GLU A 756 16.37 10.22 -15.42
N ALA A 757 17.42 10.61 -14.68
CA ALA A 757 17.36 11.69 -13.70
C ALA A 757 16.90 13.02 -14.33
N LEU A 758 17.39 13.33 -15.53
CA LEU A 758 17.00 14.52 -16.28
C LEU A 758 15.50 14.53 -16.56
N THR A 759 14.89 13.38 -16.84
CA THR A 759 13.44 13.30 -17.07
C THR A 759 12.62 13.68 -15.84
N PHE A 760 13.04 13.22 -14.65
CA PHE A 760 12.39 13.56 -13.38
C PHE A 760 12.52 15.05 -13.05
N PHE A 761 13.73 15.60 -13.14
CA PHE A 761 13.93 17.03 -12.88
C PHE A 761 13.21 17.92 -13.89
N SER A 762 13.15 17.52 -15.17
CA SER A 762 12.49 18.31 -16.22
C SER A 762 10.97 18.35 -16.08
N LYS A 763 10.35 17.34 -15.46
CA LYS A 763 8.91 17.35 -15.16
C LYS A 763 8.56 18.31 -14.01
N SER A 764 9.45 18.47 -13.04
CA SER A 764 9.22 19.35 -11.89
C SER A 764 9.20 20.81 -12.31
N THR A 765 8.29 21.58 -11.72
CA THR A 765 8.21 23.04 -11.93
C THR A 765 9.10 23.82 -10.97
N SER A 766 9.59 23.17 -9.90
CA SER A 766 10.43 23.83 -8.89
C SER A 766 11.76 24.36 -9.44
N HIS A 767 12.17 25.55 -8.95
CA HIS A 767 13.47 26.17 -9.26
C HIS A 767 14.66 25.25 -8.94
N TYR A 768 14.56 24.54 -7.81
CA TYR A 768 15.57 23.57 -7.38
C TYR A 768 15.76 22.45 -8.40
N ALA A 769 14.68 21.86 -8.89
CA ALA A 769 14.76 20.80 -9.90
C ALA A 769 15.37 21.31 -11.21
N GLN A 770 14.95 22.49 -11.70
CA GLN A 770 15.46 23.02 -12.97
C GLN A 770 16.96 23.36 -12.90
N THR A 771 17.44 23.84 -11.75
CA THR A 771 18.89 24.04 -11.55
C THR A 771 19.66 22.73 -11.45
N HIS A 772 19.08 21.64 -10.94
CA HIS A 772 19.68 20.30 -10.95
C HIS A 772 19.60 19.62 -12.32
N ALA A 773 18.53 19.84 -13.09
CA ALA A 773 18.46 19.44 -14.50
C ALA A 773 19.62 20.03 -15.31
N ALA A 774 19.96 21.31 -15.06
CA ALA A 774 21.12 21.94 -15.69
C ALA A 774 22.45 21.30 -15.27
N ASP A 775 22.60 20.91 -14.00
CA ASP A 775 23.79 20.17 -13.53
C ASP A 775 23.91 18.81 -14.20
N VAL A 776 22.80 18.08 -14.35
CA VAL A 776 22.73 16.82 -15.09
C VAL A 776 23.07 17.00 -16.57
N LEU A 777 22.55 18.04 -17.23
CA LEU A 777 22.91 18.37 -18.61
C LEU A 777 24.41 18.66 -18.77
N ILE A 778 25.03 19.33 -17.80
CA ILE A 778 26.48 19.54 -17.77
C ILE A 778 27.23 18.20 -17.66
N LYS A 779 26.79 17.30 -16.76
CA LYS A 779 27.36 15.94 -16.60
C LYS A 779 27.19 15.07 -17.86
N LEU A 780 26.12 15.28 -18.63
CA LEU A 780 25.84 14.62 -19.91
C LEU A 780 26.55 15.27 -21.13
N GLU A 781 27.45 16.23 -20.91
CA GLU A 781 28.15 16.99 -21.97
C GLU A 781 27.22 17.82 -22.88
N ARG A 782 26.01 18.14 -22.42
CA ARG A 782 25.00 18.95 -23.12
C ARG A 782 24.99 20.40 -22.61
N ALA A 783 26.18 20.98 -22.47
CA ALA A 783 26.36 22.32 -21.90
C ALA A 783 25.54 23.45 -22.56
N PRO A 784 25.35 23.50 -23.90
CA PRO A 784 24.51 24.53 -24.52
C PRO A 784 23.06 24.49 -24.06
N GLU A 785 22.51 23.31 -23.79
CA GLU A 785 21.14 23.16 -23.28
C GLU A 785 21.03 23.63 -21.83
N ALA A 786 22.06 23.36 -21.01
CA ALA A 786 22.15 23.87 -19.65
C ALA A 786 22.21 25.41 -19.62
N VAL A 787 22.98 26.03 -20.51
CA VAL A 787 23.03 27.51 -20.68
C VAL A 787 21.65 28.06 -21.02
N ALA A 788 20.95 27.45 -21.99
CA ALA A 788 19.61 27.89 -22.41
C ALA A 788 18.59 27.80 -21.27
N LEU A 789 18.58 26.69 -20.52
CA LEU A 789 17.70 26.48 -19.37
C LEU A 789 17.95 27.50 -18.25
N LEU A 790 19.20 27.70 -17.86
CA LEU A 790 19.58 28.61 -16.77
C LEU A 790 19.36 30.08 -17.16
N THR A 791 19.58 30.45 -18.42
CA THR A 791 19.27 31.80 -18.93
C THR A 791 17.76 32.07 -18.88
N LYS A 792 16.93 31.09 -19.26
CA LYS A 792 15.47 31.17 -19.16
C LYS A 792 15.02 31.35 -17.71
N LEU A 793 15.63 30.64 -16.76
CA LEU A 793 15.37 30.79 -15.32
C LEU A 793 15.70 32.20 -14.79
N LEU A 794 16.84 32.77 -15.21
CA LEU A 794 17.22 34.13 -14.80
C LEU A 794 16.25 35.22 -15.31
N GLY A 795 15.47 34.93 -16.34
CA GLY A 795 14.39 35.81 -16.84
C GLY A 795 13.16 35.84 -15.93
N GLN A 796 13.09 34.99 -14.90
CA GLN A 796 11.98 34.91 -13.94
C GLN A 796 12.28 35.70 -12.66
N PRO A 797 11.25 36.09 -11.87
CA PRO A 797 11.47 36.68 -10.55
C PRO A 797 12.05 35.65 -9.58
N LEU A 798 13.32 35.80 -9.22
CA LEU A 798 14.05 34.90 -8.31
C LEU A 798 14.41 35.60 -7.00
N LYS A 799 14.41 34.84 -5.89
CA LYS A 799 15.00 35.30 -4.62
C LYS A 799 16.51 35.45 -4.76
N THR A 800 17.13 36.27 -3.92
CA THR A 800 18.57 36.55 -3.97
C THR A 800 19.43 35.27 -3.98
N ASN A 801 19.13 34.30 -3.11
CA ASN A 801 19.85 33.03 -3.07
C ASN A 801 19.62 32.16 -4.32
N GLU A 802 18.40 32.12 -4.83
CA GLU A 802 18.04 31.35 -6.04
C GLU A 802 18.77 31.92 -7.26
N LYS A 803 18.80 33.25 -7.39
CA LYS A 803 19.55 33.97 -8.42
C LYS A 803 21.05 33.65 -8.33
N ALA A 804 21.63 33.73 -7.13
CA ALA A 804 23.05 33.45 -6.94
C ALA A 804 23.42 32.02 -7.36
N TRP A 805 22.64 31.01 -6.94
CA TRP A 805 22.87 29.62 -7.33
C TRP A 805 22.66 29.38 -8.83
N THR A 806 21.69 30.05 -9.45
CA THR A 806 21.46 29.96 -10.90
C THR A 806 22.66 30.52 -11.68
N LEU A 807 23.19 31.67 -11.27
CA LEU A 807 24.41 32.25 -11.84
C LEU A 807 25.62 31.33 -11.61
N PHE A 808 25.77 30.78 -10.40
CA PHE A 808 26.83 29.81 -10.11
C PHE A 808 26.78 28.62 -11.07
N ARG A 809 25.61 28.01 -11.26
CA ARG A 809 25.42 26.91 -12.23
C ARG A 809 25.64 27.36 -13.67
N LEU A 810 25.22 28.56 -14.03
CA LEU A 810 25.39 29.10 -15.39
C LEU A 810 26.87 29.30 -15.73
N SER A 811 27.67 29.74 -14.76
CA SER A 811 29.12 29.79 -14.94
C SER A 811 29.74 28.40 -15.16
N GLN A 812 29.19 27.32 -14.59
CA GLN A 812 29.63 25.94 -14.87
C GLN A 812 29.26 25.50 -16.28
N ALA A 813 28.06 25.85 -16.73
CA ALA A 813 27.61 25.57 -18.08
C ALA A 813 28.48 26.27 -19.13
N HIS A 814 28.75 27.58 -18.98
CA HIS A 814 29.63 28.32 -19.89
C HIS A 814 31.06 27.79 -19.93
N GLU A 815 31.63 27.42 -18.77
CA GLU A 815 32.97 26.82 -18.71
C GLU A 815 33.03 25.53 -19.54
N LYS A 816 32.01 24.66 -19.39
CA LYS A 816 31.90 23.39 -20.11
C LYS A 816 31.55 23.56 -21.59
N ALA A 817 30.89 24.66 -21.96
CA ALA A 817 30.68 25.06 -23.36
C ALA A 817 31.94 25.67 -24.01
N GLY A 818 33.03 25.86 -23.26
CA GLY A 818 34.28 26.45 -23.74
C GLY A 818 34.32 27.99 -23.68
N GLU A 819 33.29 28.62 -23.15
CA GLU A 819 33.08 30.08 -23.09
C GLU A 819 33.62 30.68 -21.79
N LEU A 820 34.92 30.49 -21.51
CA LEU A 820 35.53 30.90 -20.24
C LEU A 820 35.33 32.37 -19.87
N GLY A 821 35.33 33.27 -20.86
CA GLY A 821 35.11 34.70 -20.62
C GLY A 821 33.73 34.99 -20.03
N GLU A 822 32.68 34.34 -20.56
CA GLU A 822 31.32 34.46 -20.03
C GLU A 822 31.17 33.72 -18.70
N ALA A 823 31.79 32.55 -18.55
CA ALA A 823 31.84 31.82 -17.28
C ALA A 823 32.36 32.70 -16.14
N CYS A 824 33.45 33.44 -16.37
CA CYS A 824 34.05 34.32 -15.38
C CYS A 824 33.14 35.51 -15.02
N LYS A 825 32.56 36.19 -16.02
CA LYS A 825 31.61 37.30 -15.80
C LYS A 825 30.41 36.85 -14.97
N VAL A 826 29.84 35.69 -15.29
CA VAL A 826 28.68 35.15 -14.57
C VAL A 826 29.07 34.73 -13.15
N ALA A 827 30.27 34.17 -12.94
CA ALA A 827 30.77 33.82 -11.60
C ALA A 827 30.96 35.06 -10.72
N GLU A 828 31.45 36.17 -11.27
CA GLU A 828 31.53 37.46 -10.56
C GLU A 828 30.15 37.95 -10.12
N GLN A 829 29.16 37.89 -11.01
CA GLN A 829 27.77 38.24 -10.69
C GLN A 829 27.19 37.33 -9.59
N ALA A 830 27.53 36.04 -9.59
CA ALA A 830 27.09 35.10 -8.58
C ALA A 830 27.65 35.47 -7.20
N VAL A 831 28.93 35.83 -7.11
CA VAL A 831 29.58 36.32 -5.88
C VAL A 831 28.90 37.59 -5.38
N ALA A 832 28.65 38.56 -6.28
CA ALA A 832 28.02 39.83 -5.92
C ALA A 832 26.58 39.67 -5.39
N CYS A 833 25.88 38.59 -5.74
CA CYS A 833 24.54 38.30 -5.24
C CYS A 833 24.54 37.67 -3.83
N LEU A 834 25.66 37.12 -3.36
CA LEU A 834 25.71 36.37 -2.11
C LEU A 834 26.30 37.22 -0.98
N PRO A 835 25.64 37.35 0.19
CA PRO A 835 26.22 38.02 1.35
C PRO A 835 27.52 37.34 1.83
N VAL A 836 28.48 38.13 2.33
CA VAL A 836 29.78 37.63 2.81
C VAL A 836 29.65 36.65 3.98
N ASP A 837 28.61 36.80 4.80
CA ASP A 837 28.28 35.93 5.94
C ASP A 837 27.57 34.63 5.54
N ASN A 838 27.30 34.41 4.25
CA ASN A 838 26.71 33.17 3.76
C ASN A 838 27.76 32.04 3.78
N LYS A 839 27.38 30.88 4.36
CA LYS A 839 28.26 29.68 4.45
C LYS A 839 28.81 29.20 3.10
N HIS A 840 28.19 29.55 1.98
CA HIS A 840 28.61 29.18 0.64
C HIS A 840 29.45 30.25 -0.07
N HIS A 841 29.64 31.44 0.50
CA HIS A 841 30.36 32.55 -0.14
C HIS A 841 31.79 32.14 -0.56
N ALA A 842 32.51 31.42 0.31
CA ALA A 842 33.85 30.92 0.01
C ALA A 842 33.89 30.05 -1.26
N ARG A 843 32.89 29.17 -1.47
CA ARG A 843 32.79 28.32 -2.66
C ARG A 843 32.60 29.12 -3.94
N PHE A 844 31.85 30.22 -3.88
CA PHE A 844 31.59 31.09 -5.03
C PHE A 844 32.85 31.88 -5.41
N VAL A 845 33.55 32.42 -4.40
CA VAL A 845 34.83 33.13 -4.58
C VAL A 845 35.91 32.19 -5.14
N GLU A 846 36.02 30.97 -4.60
CA GLU A 846 36.98 29.98 -5.07
C GLU A 846 36.76 29.64 -6.54
N ARG A 847 35.50 29.49 -6.96
CA ARG A 847 35.17 29.26 -8.36
C ARG A 847 35.56 30.44 -9.26
N HIS A 848 35.23 31.67 -8.86
CA HIS A 848 35.59 32.86 -9.62
C HIS A 848 37.12 32.97 -9.76
N ALA A 849 37.87 32.73 -8.68
CA ALA A 849 39.33 32.72 -8.70
C ALA A 849 39.90 31.64 -9.65
N LYS A 850 39.34 30.43 -9.66
CA LYS A 850 39.74 29.36 -10.60
C LYS A 850 39.53 29.77 -12.05
N LEU A 851 38.41 30.40 -12.37
CA LEU A 851 38.11 30.86 -13.73
C LEU A 851 39.03 32.02 -14.16
N LEU A 852 39.36 32.94 -13.26
CA LEU A 852 40.33 34.01 -13.51
C LEU A 852 41.71 33.46 -13.85
N SER A 853 42.21 32.49 -13.06
CA SER A 853 43.48 31.82 -13.35
C SER A 853 43.48 31.15 -14.72
N ALA A 854 42.41 30.43 -15.06
CA ALA A 854 42.30 29.76 -16.36
C ALA A 854 42.20 30.73 -17.55
N LEU A 855 41.67 31.94 -17.33
CA LEU A 855 41.63 33.01 -18.33
C LEU A 855 43.00 33.66 -18.55
N ASP A 856 43.79 33.83 -17.50
CA ASP A 856 45.15 34.38 -17.58
C ASP A 856 46.12 33.37 -18.24
N ASP A 857 45.98 32.07 -17.95
CA ASP A 857 46.78 31.01 -18.60
C ASP A 857 46.52 30.92 -20.12
N ARG A 858 45.30 31.21 -20.59
CA ARG A 858 44.98 31.25 -22.04
C ARG A 858 45.53 32.49 -22.77
N LYS A 859 45.94 33.54 -22.05
CA LYS A 859 46.60 34.71 -22.65
C LYS A 859 48.10 34.49 -22.92
N PHE A 860 48.67 33.39 -22.43
CA PHE A 860 50.04 32.97 -22.68
C PHE A 860 50.11 31.52 -23.18
N PRO A 861 49.61 31.18 -24.38
CA PRO A 861 50.10 29.99 -25.07
C PRO A 861 51.52 30.27 -25.58
N GLU A 862 52.46 29.35 -25.30
CA GLU A 862 53.87 29.39 -25.77
C GLU A 862 54.03 29.71 -27.26
#